data_AF-A0A8X6J218-F1
#
_entry.id   AF-A0A8X6J218-F1
#
_cell.length_a   1.000
_cell.length_b   1.000
_cell.length_c   1.000
_cell.angle_alpha   90.00
_cell.angle_beta   90.00
_cell.angle_gamma   90.00
#
_symmetry.space_group_name_H-M   'P 1'
#
loop_
_entity.id
_entity.type
_entity.pdbx_description
1 polymer ?
#
loop_
_entity_poly.entity_id
_entity_poly.type
_entity_poly.pdbx_seq_one_letter_code
_entity_poly.pdbx_strand_id
1 'polypeptide(L)'
;MNVSLYHYQGKWIMIDLGVGFADETMPGVELLIADVDFIAQRKKDLLGIIITHAHEDHCGAVPHLWEELQCPIYTTKFTVNFLKEKLKEFRLEGIVPVKEVDINGSTNLGPFTVEFINITHSIPEAHSILISTNVGSTLHTGDWKFDPKPVVGLTSNMERLKEIGDKGDLLAAICDSTNILSKHHPESEGEIYNNIYNIIKRSKKLVAVSLFASNVARIETISQAAKALNRKVVLLGRSLWRIVKVAQDSGYLTDSPQFLEAKEAINFPREKLVLLCTGCQGEPLAATARLAAKSHQAFKMQQGDTMIFSSKIIPGNETRAHNMLNAFIEMGVEVITEKTEHVHASGHPTREELKEMYSLIKPKMSIPVHGEYIHTHAHVKFAKECGVAKAIMIAPGDIVNLENGEKVDSIDVDYFGIDGMLLRHPESSVIKMRKRMRDAGVIVVIAVVNKKNKLLTKPKVFVPGVFEAQEDAAIMQRIIEKVESAFSSQPIKKMRNKIESSILSILKEYLLKRPIIEVQIEQVIGTNLSNCGLFNVKRGAEAESKSWKSDTVVTVSLSEISGSALELSFRLFDTFTKRELLTQSVVFPAKDWRKIGHLVSDVIHDRLIGEKGHFNTKITYIAEEKDSNYKSVRKVAVMNQDGSNIKYLTNGDRFVSTPRFSPNGKGIVYISYANGKSYIILKNLKDHTESIISAFEGVVSAPRFSPDGKSLLISHSLGGETNILSLNLSSKRTKKITKGSAISTSPSFSPDQKYMIFSSDISGSQQLYVIDFTNKSKKPKRISFGSGRYATPVWSPKGDLIAFTKIQSGKFYIGVMKPDGKEERLLSEGHKIESPAWLPNGREIIFTRTESPSNSKLYLVDLVKKNQKMVSTPTNASLPDWSYS
;
A
#
# COMPACT_ATOMS: atom_id res chain seq x y z
N MET A 1 -28.12 -3.35 -11.60
CA MET A 1 -28.22 -3.78 -10.18
C MET A 1 -29.52 -4.56 -10.02
N ASN A 2 -29.66 -5.71 -10.68
CA ASN A 2 -30.88 -6.49 -10.61
C ASN A 2 -30.85 -7.37 -9.36
N VAL A 3 -31.86 -7.20 -8.50
CA VAL A 3 -32.12 -7.98 -7.29
C VAL A 3 -33.63 -7.97 -7.04
N SER A 4 -34.26 -9.13 -6.98
CA SER A 4 -35.69 -9.27 -6.67
C SER A 4 -35.92 -10.27 -5.55
N LEU A 5 -36.81 -9.96 -4.62
CA LEU A 5 -37.16 -10.83 -3.49
C LEU A 5 -38.59 -11.33 -3.62
N TYR A 6 -38.78 -12.64 -3.40
CA TYR A 6 -40.09 -13.28 -3.38
C TYR A 6 -40.33 -13.91 -2.02
N HIS A 7 -41.50 -13.66 -1.44
CA HIS A 7 -41.89 -14.12 -0.11
C HIS A 7 -43.16 -14.95 -0.15
N TYR A 8 -43.13 -16.11 0.51
CA TYR A 8 -44.29 -16.97 0.69
C TYR A 8 -44.13 -17.83 1.94
N GLN A 9 -45.16 -17.89 2.79
CA GLN A 9 -45.19 -18.67 4.04
C GLN A 9 -43.97 -18.45 4.95
N GLY A 10 -43.53 -17.19 5.10
CA GLY A 10 -42.39 -16.84 5.96
C GLY A 10 -41.01 -17.18 5.36
N LYS A 11 -40.96 -17.67 4.12
CA LYS A 11 -39.72 -18.02 3.41
C LYS A 11 -39.47 -17.08 2.24
N TRP A 12 -38.19 -16.88 1.95
CA TRP A 12 -37.69 -15.96 0.93
C TRP A 12 -36.83 -16.68 -0.11
N ILE A 13 -36.97 -16.28 -1.36
CA ILE A 13 -35.99 -16.56 -2.42
C ILE A 13 -35.60 -15.24 -3.09
N MET A 14 -34.38 -15.20 -3.62
CA MET A 14 -33.85 -14.05 -4.34
C MET A 14 -33.64 -14.42 -5.80
N ILE A 15 -34.08 -13.59 -6.74
CA ILE A 15 -33.71 -13.68 -8.15
C ILE A 15 -32.68 -12.59 -8.42
N ASP A 16 -31.50 -13.04 -8.87
CA ASP A 16 -30.32 -12.23 -9.20
C ASP A 16 -29.72 -11.42 -8.02
N LEU A 17 -28.42 -11.14 -8.15
CA LEU A 17 -27.62 -10.33 -7.23
C LEU A 17 -26.52 -9.60 -8.00
N GLY A 18 -26.91 -8.54 -8.71
CA GLY A 18 -26.05 -7.86 -9.67
C GLY A 18 -25.46 -6.51 -9.27
N VAL A 19 -24.44 -6.06 -10.00
CA VAL A 19 -23.85 -4.72 -9.86
C VAL A 19 -24.52 -3.69 -10.80
N GLY A 20 -24.22 -2.42 -10.60
CA GLY A 20 -24.46 -1.33 -11.55
C GLY A 20 -23.16 -0.57 -11.77
N PHE A 21 -23.15 0.31 -12.75
CA PHE A 21 -21.99 1.16 -13.02
C PHE A 21 -22.18 2.53 -12.39
N ALA A 22 -21.12 3.03 -11.74
CA ALA A 22 -21.15 4.35 -11.14
C ALA A 22 -21.09 5.45 -12.22
N ASP A 23 -21.92 6.46 -12.04
CA ASP A 23 -21.95 7.65 -12.89
C ASP A 23 -21.15 8.81 -12.27
N GLU A 24 -21.29 10.01 -12.82
CA GLU A 24 -20.62 11.20 -12.29
C GLU A 24 -21.10 11.62 -10.90
N THR A 25 -22.19 11.06 -10.38
CA THR A 25 -22.64 11.31 -9.01
C THR A 25 -21.83 10.52 -7.99
N MET A 26 -20.98 9.58 -8.39
CA MET A 26 -20.15 8.77 -7.50
C MET A 26 -18.66 8.84 -7.87
N PRO A 27 -18.00 10.02 -7.71
CA PRO A 27 -16.61 10.20 -8.11
C PRO A 27 -15.64 9.24 -7.39
N GLY A 28 -14.83 8.54 -8.19
CA GLY A 28 -13.83 7.57 -7.71
C GLY A 28 -14.40 6.20 -7.34
N VAL A 29 -15.66 5.93 -7.65
CA VAL A 29 -16.30 4.61 -7.55
C VAL A 29 -16.50 4.06 -8.96
N GLU A 30 -16.36 2.75 -9.14
CA GLU A 30 -16.58 2.09 -10.45
C GLU A 30 -17.91 1.34 -10.51
N LEU A 31 -18.25 0.63 -9.43
CA LEU A 31 -19.42 -0.25 -9.36
C LEU A 31 -20.34 0.15 -8.21
N LEU A 32 -21.63 -0.08 -8.42
CA LEU A 32 -22.71 0.10 -7.44
C LEU A 32 -23.31 -1.27 -7.10
N ILE A 33 -23.76 -1.44 -5.88
CA ILE A 33 -24.50 -2.62 -5.41
C ILE A 33 -25.75 -2.18 -4.65
N ALA A 34 -26.77 -3.02 -4.65
CA ALA A 34 -27.98 -2.78 -3.89
C ALA A 34 -27.74 -2.94 -2.38
N ASP A 35 -28.49 -2.19 -1.58
CA ASP A 35 -28.65 -2.45 -0.15
C ASP A 35 -29.43 -3.77 0.05
N VAL A 36 -28.84 -4.70 0.82
CA VAL A 36 -29.44 -6.00 1.15
C VAL A 36 -29.73 -6.15 2.65
N ASP A 37 -29.61 -5.09 3.45
CA ASP A 37 -29.80 -5.13 4.91
C ASP A 37 -31.14 -5.77 5.30
N PHE A 38 -32.21 -5.43 4.56
CA PHE A 38 -33.54 -5.99 4.79
C PHE A 38 -33.54 -7.53 4.78
N ILE A 39 -32.90 -8.15 3.77
CA ILE A 39 -32.90 -9.60 3.65
C ILE A 39 -31.76 -10.25 4.44
N ALA A 40 -30.63 -9.56 4.62
CA ALA A 40 -29.51 -10.03 5.45
C ALA A 40 -29.93 -10.25 6.91
N GLN A 41 -30.79 -9.38 7.46
CA GLN A 41 -31.39 -9.57 8.80
C GLN A 41 -32.31 -10.81 8.88
N ARG A 42 -32.79 -11.31 7.73
CA ARG A 42 -33.71 -12.45 7.58
C ARG A 42 -33.03 -13.65 6.90
N LYS A 43 -31.70 -13.71 6.86
CA LYS A 43 -30.94 -14.72 6.13
C LYS A 43 -31.27 -16.19 6.47
N LYS A 44 -31.79 -16.46 7.68
CA LYS A 44 -32.24 -17.81 8.09
C LYS A 44 -33.46 -18.30 7.29
N ASP A 45 -34.25 -17.38 6.77
CA ASP A 45 -35.44 -17.65 5.98
C ASP A 45 -35.21 -17.45 4.47
N LEU A 46 -34.02 -16.99 4.08
CA LEU A 46 -33.57 -16.93 2.69
C LEU A 46 -33.10 -18.32 2.24
N LEU A 47 -33.91 -18.99 1.43
CA LEU A 47 -33.67 -20.36 1.00
C LEU A 47 -32.60 -20.48 -0.08
N GLY A 48 -32.39 -19.43 -0.87
CA GLY A 48 -31.33 -19.38 -1.87
C GLY A 48 -31.44 -18.18 -2.81
N ILE A 49 -30.37 -17.97 -3.58
CA ILE A 49 -30.30 -17.01 -4.67
C ILE A 49 -30.36 -17.78 -5.98
N ILE A 50 -31.28 -17.42 -6.86
CA ILE A 50 -31.44 -18.00 -8.19
C ILE A 50 -30.84 -16.98 -9.16
N ILE A 51 -29.83 -17.38 -9.93
CA ILE A 51 -29.20 -16.51 -10.93
C ILE A 51 -29.72 -16.89 -12.32
N THR A 52 -30.33 -15.92 -13.00
CA THR A 52 -30.92 -16.08 -14.34
C THR A 52 -29.85 -16.32 -15.40
N HIS A 53 -28.77 -15.53 -15.35
CA HIS A 53 -27.66 -15.59 -16.30
C HIS A 53 -26.39 -14.90 -15.75
N ALA A 54 -25.25 -15.11 -16.43
CA ALA A 54 -23.93 -14.68 -15.96
C ALA A 54 -23.54 -13.23 -16.33
N HIS A 55 -24.49 -12.33 -16.55
CA HIS A 55 -24.15 -10.91 -16.66
C HIS A 55 -23.77 -10.30 -15.30
N GLU A 56 -22.88 -9.30 -15.35
CA GLU A 56 -22.38 -8.61 -14.17
C GLU A 56 -23.51 -7.92 -13.38
N ASP A 57 -24.49 -7.36 -14.07
CA ASP A 57 -25.66 -6.72 -13.49
C ASP A 57 -26.75 -7.68 -13.00
N HIS A 58 -26.50 -8.99 -13.06
CA HIS A 58 -27.34 -10.06 -12.50
C HIS A 58 -26.62 -10.95 -11.47
N CYS A 59 -25.30 -11.10 -11.53
CA CYS A 59 -24.57 -11.94 -10.59
C CYS A 59 -23.31 -11.28 -10.00
N GLY A 60 -22.99 -10.07 -10.45
CA GLY A 60 -21.71 -9.44 -10.14
C GLY A 60 -21.55 -8.99 -8.70
N ALA A 61 -22.64 -8.84 -7.94
CA ALA A 61 -22.59 -8.44 -6.54
C ALA A 61 -22.42 -9.64 -5.59
N VAL A 62 -22.53 -10.88 -6.09
CA VAL A 62 -22.35 -12.11 -5.29
C VAL A 62 -21.06 -12.09 -4.45
N PRO A 63 -19.85 -11.81 -5.01
CA PRO A 63 -18.62 -11.83 -4.21
C PRO A 63 -18.55 -10.73 -3.15
N HIS A 64 -19.40 -9.71 -3.26
CA HIS A 64 -19.40 -8.55 -2.36
C HIS A 64 -20.41 -8.71 -1.22
N LEU A 65 -21.54 -9.38 -1.47
CA LEU A 65 -22.68 -9.41 -0.55
C LEU A 65 -22.97 -10.81 0.02
N TRP A 66 -22.38 -11.87 -0.53
CA TRP A 66 -22.73 -13.23 -0.10
C TRP A 66 -22.41 -13.51 1.37
N GLU A 67 -21.35 -12.91 1.94
CA GLU A 67 -21.00 -13.11 3.36
C GLU A 67 -22.12 -12.66 4.32
N GLU A 68 -22.93 -11.68 3.91
CA GLU A 68 -24.07 -11.19 4.69
C GLU A 68 -25.29 -12.12 4.53
N LEU A 69 -25.46 -12.69 3.35
CA LEU A 69 -26.62 -13.51 2.97
C LEU A 69 -26.50 -14.99 3.35
N GLN A 70 -25.31 -15.58 3.22
CA GLN A 70 -24.94 -16.95 3.63
C GLN A 70 -25.90 -18.07 3.19
N CYS A 71 -26.48 -17.96 2.00
CA CYS A 71 -27.42 -18.95 1.43
C CYS A 71 -26.84 -19.61 0.16
N PRO A 72 -27.35 -20.79 -0.25
CA PRO A 72 -26.94 -21.42 -1.51
C PRO A 72 -27.37 -20.61 -2.74
N ILE A 73 -26.59 -20.74 -3.80
CA ILE A 73 -26.86 -20.15 -5.12
C ILE A 73 -27.26 -21.28 -6.07
N TYR A 74 -28.29 -21.07 -6.88
CA TYR A 74 -28.82 -22.02 -7.85
C TYR A 74 -28.77 -21.40 -9.25
N THR A 75 -28.10 -22.07 -10.18
CA THR A 75 -27.96 -21.59 -11.55
C THR A 75 -27.42 -22.69 -12.46
N THR A 76 -27.34 -22.46 -13.77
CA THR A 76 -26.90 -23.45 -14.74
C THR A 76 -25.38 -23.47 -14.92
N LYS A 77 -24.88 -24.51 -15.60
CA LYS A 77 -23.46 -24.84 -15.75
C LYS A 77 -22.58 -23.66 -16.15
N PHE A 78 -22.98 -22.88 -17.16
CA PHE A 78 -22.20 -21.73 -17.62
C PHE A 78 -22.02 -20.69 -16.51
N THR A 79 -23.10 -20.35 -15.82
CA THR A 79 -23.08 -19.38 -14.72
C THR A 79 -22.38 -19.94 -13.48
N VAL A 80 -22.49 -21.25 -13.20
CA VAL A 80 -21.70 -21.94 -12.16
C VAL A 80 -20.21 -21.75 -12.42
N ASN A 81 -19.76 -22.02 -13.64
CA ASN A 81 -18.35 -21.88 -14.02
C ASN A 81 -17.89 -20.42 -13.98
N PHE A 82 -18.73 -19.49 -14.42
CA PHE A 82 -18.46 -18.06 -14.31
C PHE A 82 -18.27 -17.61 -12.85
N LEU A 83 -19.21 -17.97 -11.97
CA LEU A 83 -19.14 -17.65 -10.54
C LEU A 83 -17.92 -18.29 -9.88
N LYS A 84 -17.60 -19.56 -10.18
CA LYS A 84 -16.38 -20.21 -9.66
C LYS A 84 -15.12 -19.43 -10.01
N GLU A 85 -14.93 -19.05 -11.28
CA GLU A 85 -13.76 -18.26 -11.69
C GLU A 85 -13.75 -16.87 -11.04
N LYS A 86 -14.91 -16.25 -10.87
CA LYS A 86 -15.02 -14.93 -10.22
C LYS A 86 -14.73 -15.00 -8.72
N LEU A 87 -15.28 -15.99 -8.01
CA LEU A 87 -15.10 -16.16 -6.57
C LEU A 87 -13.65 -16.48 -6.18
N LYS A 88 -12.83 -17.04 -7.09
CA LYS A 88 -11.38 -17.19 -6.91
C LYS A 88 -10.68 -15.86 -6.65
N GLU A 89 -11.08 -14.80 -7.36
CA GLU A 89 -10.50 -13.46 -7.21
C GLU A 89 -10.73 -12.90 -5.79
N PHE A 90 -11.81 -13.33 -5.13
CA PHE A 90 -12.23 -12.93 -3.79
C PHE A 90 -11.90 -13.96 -2.71
N ARG A 91 -11.24 -15.08 -3.04
CA ARG A 91 -10.94 -16.20 -2.13
C ARG A 91 -12.19 -16.81 -1.48
N LEU A 92 -13.30 -16.81 -2.21
CA LEU A 92 -14.59 -17.35 -1.79
C LEU A 92 -14.93 -18.69 -2.46
N GLU A 93 -14.04 -19.20 -3.33
CA GLU A 93 -14.19 -20.52 -3.94
C GLU A 93 -14.23 -21.62 -2.87
N GLY A 94 -15.19 -22.55 -2.99
CA GLY A 94 -15.41 -23.64 -2.03
C GLY A 94 -16.12 -23.21 -0.74
N ILE A 95 -16.29 -21.91 -0.50
CA ILE A 95 -17.05 -21.36 0.63
C ILE A 95 -18.50 -21.10 0.19
N VAL A 96 -18.70 -20.44 -0.95
CA VAL A 96 -20.02 -20.17 -1.51
C VAL A 96 -20.61 -21.45 -2.11
N PRO A 97 -21.75 -21.96 -1.61
CA PRO A 97 -22.37 -23.16 -2.16
C PRO A 97 -23.13 -22.81 -3.44
N VAL A 98 -22.47 -22.95 -4.58
CA VAL A 98 -23.07 -22.79 -5.91
C VAL A 98 -23.52 -24.16 -6.42
N LYS A 99 -24.83 -24.34 -6.59
CA LYS A 99 -25.49 -25.56 -7.04
C LYS A 99 -25.92 -25.44 -8.49
N GLU A 100 -25.54 -26.44 -9.28
CA GLU A 100 -25.91 -26.55 -10.68
C GLU A 100 -27.36 -27.05 -10.80
N VAL A 101 -28.13 -26.43 -11.69
CA VAL A 101 -29.45 -26.86 -12.14
C VAL A 101 -29.37 -27.07 -13.65
N ASP A 102 -29.99 -28.14 -14.16
CA ASP A 102 -30.01 -28.41 -15.60
C ASP A 102 -30.77 -27.31 -16.36
N ILE A 103 -30.42 -27.11 -17.63
CA ILE A 103 -31.19 -26.26 -18.53
C ILE A 103 -32.59 -26.85 -18.68
N ASN A 104 -33.64 -26.03 -18.55
CA ASN A 104 -35.03 -26.48 -18.45
C ASN A 104 -35.34 -27.35 -17.20
N GLY A 105 -34.43 -27.35 -16.21
CA GLY A 105 -34.57 -28.09 -14.96
C GLY A 105 -35.40 -27.36 -13.91
N SER A 106 -35.73 -28.06 -12.82
CA SER A 106 -36.46 -27.49 -11.69
C SER A 106 -35.84 -27.87 -10.34
N THR A 107 -36.09 -27.04 -9.33
CA THR A 107 -35.63 -27.28 -7.96
C THR A 107 -36.69 -26.84 -6.96
N ASN A 108 -36.80 -27.56 -5.84
CA ASN A 108 -37.72 -27.23 -4.75
C ASN A 108 -36.98 -26.51 -3.63
N LEU A 109 -37.48 -25.35 -3.26
CA LEU A 109 -36.96 -24.50 -2.19
C LEU A 109 -38.10 -24.22 -1.20
N GLY A 110 -38.27 -25.10 -0.21
CA GLY A 110 -39.33 -24.97 0.78
C GLY A 110 -40.71 -24.94 0.11
N PRO A 111 -41.50 -23.85 0.27
CA PRO A 111 -42.83 -23.74 -0.33
C PRO A 111 -42.81 -23.28 -1.80
N PHE A 112 -41.63 -23.11 -2.40
CA PHE A 112 -41.46 -22.73 -3.80
C PHE A 112 -40.98 -23.90 -4.66
N THR A 113 -41.55 -24.06 -5.85
CA THR A 113 -40.95 -24.81 -6.95
C THR A 113 -40.44 -23.82 -7.98
N VAL A 114 -39.14 -23.87 -8.27
CA VAL A 114 -38.46 -22.97 -9.19
C VAL A 114 -38.05 -23.75 -10.43
N GLU A 115 -38.59 -23.39 -11.57
CA GLU A 115 -38.27 -23.98 -12.88
C GLU A 115 -37.51 -22.95 -13.74
N PHE A 116 -36.38 -23.38 -14.29
CA PHE A 116 -35.59 -22.60 -15.24
C PHE A 116 -36.12 -22.89 -16.64
N ILE A 117 -36.40 -21.86 -17.44
CA ILE A 117 -36.91 -22.01 -18.81
C ILE A 117 -35.93 -21.32 -19.73
N ASN A 118 -35.31 -22.08 -20.63
CA ASN A 118 -34.29 -21.54 -21.54
C ASN A 118 -34.88 -20.44 -22.41
N ILE A 119 -34.22 -19.29 -22.42
CA ILE A 119 -34.53 -18.16 -23.29
C ILE A 119 -33.25 -17.63 -23.93
N THR A 120 -33.36 -17.07 -25.12
CA THR A 120 -32.22 -16.49 -25.82
C THR A 120 -31.90 -15.10 -25.27
N HIS A 121 -30.62 -14.79 -25.09
CA HIS A 121 -30.11 -13.48 -24.70
C HIS A 121 -28.71 -13.28 -25.30
N SER A 122 -28.00 -12.21 -24.93
CA SER A 122 -26.62 -11.98 -25.42
C SER A 122 -25.54 -12.83 -24.75
N ILE A 123 -25.92 -13.74 -23.84
CA ILE A 123 -25.02 -14.69 -23.17
C ILE A 123 -25.62 -16.11 -23.20
N PRO A 124 -24.81 -17.18 -23.23
CA PRO A 124 -25.33 -18.56 -23.14
C PRO A 124 -26.10 -18.81 -21.84
N GLU A 125 -27.04 -19.74 -21.91
CA GLU A 125 -27.78 -20.24 -20.74
C GLU A 125 -28.48 -19.11 -19.96
N ALA A 126 -29.21 -18.25 -20.67
CA ALA A 126 -30.13 -17.31 -20.04
C ALA A 126 -31.49 -17.98 -19.81
N HIS A 127 -32.16 -17.62 -18.71
CA HIS A 127 -33.40 -18.28 -18.31
C HIS A 127 -34.44 -17.31 -17.79
N SER A 128 -35.69 -17.55 -18.18
CA SER A 128 -36.84 -17.14 -17.40
C SER A 128 -37.03 -18.12 -16.24
N ILE A 129 -37.48 -17.61 -15.09
CA ILE A 129 -37.68 -18.38 -13.87
C ILE A 129 -39.17 -18.43 -13.55
N LEU A 130 -39.77 -19.62 -13.66
CA LEU A 130 -41.15 -19.85 -13.22
C LEU A 130 -41.14 -20.24 -11.75
N ILE A 131 -41.71 -19.37 -10.93
CA ILE A 131 -41.83 -19.54 -9.48
C ILE A 131 -43.26 -20.00 -9.20
N SER A 132 -43.42 -21.25 -8.77
CA SER A 132 -44.72 -21.85 -8.49
C SER A 132 -44.92 -22.05 -7.00
N THR A 133 -46.14 -21.74 -6.55
CA THR A 133 -46.62 -21.92 -5.16
C THR A 133 -48.05 -22.49 -5.20
N ASN A 134 -48.63 -22.80 -4.03
CA ASN A 134 -50.01 -23.28 -3.95
C ASN A 134 -51.07 -22.24 -4.34
N VAL A 135 -50.73 -20.94 -4.36
CA VAL A 135 -51.67 -19.86 -4.74
C VAL A 135 -51.63 -19.54 -6.24
N GLY A 136 -50.58 -19.96 -6.94
CA GLY A 136 -50.37 -19.71 -8.36
C GLY A 136 -48.89 -19.56 -8.70
N SER A 137 -48.63 -19.30 -9.98
CA SER A 137 -47.28 -19.16 -10.52
C SER A 137 -46.97 -17.73 -10.94
N THR A 138 -45.69 -17.37 -10.91
CA THR A 138 -45.16 -16.08 -11.34
C THR A 138 -43.95 -16.32 -12.22
N LEU A 139 -43.89 -15.64 -13.37
CA LEU A 139 -42.78 -15.77 -14.30
C LEU A 139 -41.88 -14.53 -14.19
N HIS A 140 -40.64 -14.72 -13.75
CA HIS A 140 -39.60 -13.71 -13.87
C HIS A 140 -38.90 -13.92 -15.21
N THR A 141 -39.02 -13.00 -16.17
CA THR A 141 -38.51 -13.27 -17.53
C THR A 141 -36.99 -13.38 -17.58
N GLY A 142 -36.29 -12.78 -16.61
CA GLY A 142 -34.89 -12.45 -16.76
C GLY A 142 -34.70 -11.49 -17.93
N ASP A 143 -33.48 -11.43 -18.45
CA ASP A 143 -33.15 -10.69 -19.66
C ASP A 143 -33.23 -11.61 -20.86
N TRP A 144 -33.86 -11.14 -21.93
CA TRP A 144 -34.21 -12.03 -23.02
C TRP A 144 -34.49 -11.33 -24.35
N LYS A 145 -34.46 -12.12 -25.41
CA LYS A 145 -35.04 -11.85 -26.72
C LYS A 145 -35.52 -13.16 -27.32
N PHE A 146 -36.25 -13.13 -28.43
CA PHE A 146 -36.53 -14.32 -29.23
C PHE A 146 -35.62 -14.35 -30.45
N ASP A 147 -34.45 -14.95 -30.28
CA ASP A 147 -33.50 -15.17 -31.37
C ASP A 147 -33.80 -16.51 -32.06
N PRO A 148 -34.24 -16.50 -33.34
CA PRO A 148 -34.50 -17.73 -34.08
C PRO A 148 -33.22 -18.45 -34.54
N LYS A 149 -32.06 -17.77 -34.54
CA LYS A 149 -30.78 -18.32 -35.00
C LYS A 149 -29.64 -17.92 -34.04
N PRO A 150 -29.69 -18.35 -32.77
CA PRO A 150 -28.64 -18.07 -31.82
C PRO A 150 -27.33 -18.73 -32.27
N VAL A 151 -26.22 -18.01 -32.15
CA VAL A 151 -24.88 -18.51 -32.53
C VAL A 151 -24.34 -19.49 -31.49
N VAL A 152 -24.70 -19.30 -30.22
CA VAL A 152 -24.31 -20.15 -29.09
C VAL A 152 -25.54 -20.46 -28.23
N GLY A 153 -25.58 -21.65 -27.63
CA GLY A 153 -26.69 -22.07 -26.79
C GLY A 153 -27.91 -22.56 -27.58
N LEU A 154 -29.01 -22.76 -26.86
CA LEU A 154 -30.28 -23.24 -27.40
C LEU A 154 -31.21 -22.08 -27.75
N THR A 155 -32.14 -22.31 -28.68
CA THR A 155 -33.28 -21.41 -28.93
C THR A 155 -34.20 -21.33 -27.72
N SER A 156 -34.97 -20.23 -27.62
CA SER A 156 -35.98 -20.06 -26.56
C SER A 156 -36.98 -21.22 -26.54
N ASN A 157 -37.36 -21.67 -25.34
CA ASN A 157 -38.33 -22.76 -25.16
C ASN A 157 -39.78 -22.22 -25.32
N MET A 158 -40.15 -21.93 -26.56
CA MET A 158 -41.45 -21.33 -26.90
C MET A 158 -42.63 -22.23 -26.56
N GLU A 159 -42.45 -23.55 -26.67
CA GLU A 159 -43.47 -24.54 -26.32
C GLU A 159 -43.81 -24.45 -24.83
N ARG A 160 -42.79 -24.42 -23.96
CA ARG A 160 -43.01 -24.31 -22.52
C ARG A 160 -43.66 -22.99 -22.12
N LEU A 161 -43.28 -21.87 -22.74
CA LEU A 161 -43.91 -20.57 -22.50
C LEU A 161 -45.41 -20.59 -22.86
N LYS A 162 -45.77 -21.28 -23.95
CA LYS A 162 -47.16 -21.46 -24.35
C LYS A 162 -47.93 -22.34 -23.37
N GLU A 163 -47.35 -23.45 -22.91
CA GLU A 163 -47.98 -24.32 -21.91
C GLU A 163 -48.33 -23.57 -20.61
N ILE A 164 -47.46 -22.64 -20.18
CA ILE A 164 -47.71 -21.79 -19.01
C ILE A 164 -48.96 -20.92 -19.22
N GLY A 165 -49.09 -20.28 -20.38
CA GLY A 165 -50.26 -19.46 -20.68
C GLY A 165 -51.52 -20.27 -20.89
N ASP A 166 -51.42 -21.47 -21.46
CA ASP A 166 -52.56 -22.36 -21.68
C ASP A 166 -53.07 -22.99 -20.37
N LYS A 167 -52.19 -23.15 -19.36
CA LYS A 167 -52.58 -23.54 -17.99
C LYS A 167 -53.41 -22.46 -17.28
N GLY A 168 -53.17 -21.19 -17.57
CA GLY A 168 -54.01 -20.05 -17.15
C GLY A 168 -53.91 -19.64 -15.67
N ASP A 169 -52.91 -20.13 -14.93
CA ASP A 169 -52.69 -19.82 -13.50
C ASP A 169 -51.58 -18.81 -13.24
N LEU A 170 -51.03 -18.19 -14.29
CA LEU A 170 -49.97 -17.19 -14.18
C LEU A 170 -50.49 -15.87 -13.58
N LEU A 171 -50.14 -15.62 -12.32
CA LEU A 171 -50.53 -14.43 -11.57
C LEU A 171 -49.86 -13.17 -12.12
N ALA A 172 -48.55 -13.23 -12.33
CA ALA A 172 -47.77 -12.09 -12.77
C ALA A 172 -46.60 -12.50 -13.68
N ALA A 173 -46.27 -11.62 -14.61
CA ALA A 173 -45.02 -11.63 -15.35
C ALA A 173 -44.18 -10.41 -14.94
N ILE A 174 -42.96 -10.66 -14.45
CA ILE A 174 -41.96 -9.64 -14.10
C ILE A 174 -41.05 -9.53 -15.32
N CYS A 175 -41.16 -8.42 -16.07
CA CYS A 175 -40.71 -8.37 -17.46
C CYS A 175 -39.60 -7.33 -17.72
N ASP A 176 -38.58 -7.72 -18.48
CA ASP A 176 -37.55 -6.83 -19.04
C ASP A 176 -38.15 -5.69 -19.87
N SER A 177 -37.75 -4.45 -19.58
CA SER A 177 -38.26 -3.22 -20.20
C SER A 177 -37.23 -2.48 -21.05
N THR A 178 -36.00 -2.99 -21.16
CA THR A 178 -34.83 -2.26 -21.68
C THR A 178 -35.08 -1.60 -23.04
N ASN A 179 -35.67 -2.35 -23.98
CA ASN A 179 -35.86 -1.92 -25.37
C ASN A 179 -37.28 -1.42 -25.67
N ILE A 180 -38.13 -1.18 -24.68
CA ILE A 180 -39.53 -0.77 -24.90
C ILE A 180 -39.68 0.56 -25.65
N LEU A 181 -38.70 1.45 -25.56
CA LEU A 181 -38.66 2.73 -26.28
C LEU A 181 -38.08 2.60 -27.69
N SER A 182 -37.46 1.45 -28.00
CA SER A 182 -36.83 1.19 -29.29
C SER A 182 -37.88 1.02 -30.39
N LYS A 183 -37.51 1.45 -31.60
CA LYS A 183 -38.30 1.30 -32.83
C LYS A 183 -37.70 0.28 -33.80
N HIS A 184 -36.67 -0.45 -33.38
CA HIS A 184 -36.01 -1.44 -34.22
C HIS A 184 -36.80 -2.75 -34.22
N HIS A 185 -36.66 -3.50 -35.31
CA HIS A 185 -37.22 -4.85 -35.45
C HIS A 185 -36.38 -5.87 -34.67
N PRO A 186 -36.92 -7.06 -34.37
CA PRO A 186 -36.16 -8.17 -33.80
C PRO A 186 -34.93 -8.49 -34.64
N GLU A 187 -33.78 -8.68 -34.00
CA GLU A 187 -32.50 -8.96 -34.65
C GLU A 187 -31.88 -10.26 -34.11
N SER A 188 -31.37 -11.09 -35.02
CA SER A 188 -30.72 -12.36 -34.68
C SER A 188 -29.18 -12.22 -34.66
N GLU A 189 -28.51 -12.79 -33.66
CA GLU A 189 -27.03 -12.82 -33.61
C GLU A 189 -26.45 -13.53 -34.84
N GLY A 190 -27.15 -14.54 -35.37
CA GLY A 190 -26.73 -15.26 -36.57
C GLY A 190 -26.70 -14.41 -37.85
N GLU A 191 -27.35 -13.25 -37.87
CA GLU A 191 -27.40 -12.36 -39.05
C GLU A 191 -26.17 -11.44 -39.15
N ILE A 192 -25.43 -11.31 -38.04
CA ILE A 192 -24.30 -10.37 -37.91
C ILE A 192 -23.05 -10.90 -38.62
N TYR A 193 -22.92 -12.23 -38.74
CA TYR A 193 -21.73 -12.89 -39.29
C TYR A 193 -21.31 -12.32 -40.64
N ASN A 194 -22.26 -12.18 -41.59
CA ASN A 194 -21.96 -11.74 -42.94
C ASN A 194 -21.39 -10.32 -42.98
N ASN A 195 -21.92 -9.41 -42.17
CA ASN A 195 -21.43 -8.03 -42.12
C ASN A 195 -20.04 -7.96 -41.47
N ILE A 196 -19.84 -8.62 -40.34
CA ILE A 196 -18.52 -8.69 -39.69
C ILE A 196 -17.49 -9.32 -40.63
N TYR A 197 -17.83 -10.42 -41.31
CA TYR A 197 -16.96 -11.05 -42.29
C TYR A 197 -16.60 -10.09 -43.44
N ASN A 198 -17.57 -9.40 -44.02
CA ASN A 198 -17.34 -8.47 -45.13
C ASN A 198 -16.48 -7.27 -44.70
N ILE A 199 -16.69 -6.73 -43.49
CA ILE A 199 -15.86 -5.66 -42.92
C ILE A 199 -14.41 -6.15 -42.75
N ILE A 200 -14.20 -7.30 -42.11
CA ILE A 200 -12.85 -7.84 -41.90
C ILE A 200 -12.18 -8.16 -43.24
N LYS A 201 -12.93 -8.66 -44.23
CA LYS A 201 -12.45 -8.99 -45.58
C LYS A 201 -11.98 -7.75 -46.35
N ARG A 202 -12.72 -6.64 -46.29
CA ARG A 202 -12.36 -5.39 -46.99
C ARG A 202 -11.26 -4.59 -46.28
N SER A 203 -11.10 -4.78 -44.97
CA SER A 203 -10.10 -4.10 -44.15
C SER A 203 -8.69 -4.55 -44.52
N LYS A 204 -7.84 -3.67 -45.08
CA LYS A 204 -6.49 -4.05 -45.55
C LYS A 204 -5.45 -4.13 -44.43
N LYS A 205 -5.73 -3.56 -43.26
CA LYS A 205 -4.81 -3.48 -42.12
C LYS A 205 -5.39 -4.17 -40.88
N LEU A 206 -4.93 -3.76 -39.69
CA LEU A 206 -5.37 -4.29 -38.41
C LEU A 206 -6.87 -4.01 -38.22
N VAL A 207 -7.60 -4.99 -37.72
CA VAL A 207 -9.00 -4.82 -37.29
C VAL A 207 -9.05 -4.98 -35.78
N ALA A 208 -9.70 -4.05 -35.10
CA ALA A 208 -10.03 -4.16 -33.69
C ALA A 208 -11.55 -4.11 -33.54
N VAL A 209 -12.09 -4.89 -32.61
CA VAL A 209 -13.52 -4.96 -32.31
C VAL A 209 -13.72 -4.76 -30.81
N SER A 210 -14.42 -3.70 -30.44
CA SER A 210 -14.85 -3.49 -29.06
C SER A 210 -16.21 -4.15 -28.84
N LEU A 211 -16.34 -4.93 -27.77
CA LEU A 211 -17.57 -5.59 -27.38
C LEU A 211 -17.66 -5.76 -25.87
N PHE A 212 -18.84 -6.11 -25.36
CA PHE A 212 -18.99 -6.61 -24.00
C PHE A 212 -18.36 -8.00 -23.90
N ALA A 213 -17.54 -8.21 -22.85
CA ALA A 213 -16.86 -9.49 -22.67
C ALA A 213 -17.86 -10.65 -22.50
N SER A 214 -19.02 -10.39 -21.91
CA SER A 214 -20.07 -11.39 -21.73
C SER A 214 -20.69 -11.92 -23.03
N ASN A 215 -20.54 -11.22 -24.16
CA ASN A 215 -21.18 -11.64 -25.41
C ASN A 215 -20.37 -12.73 -26.13
N VAL A 216 -20.52 -13.97 -25.65
CA VAL A 216 -19.86 -15.17 -26.19
C VAL A 216 -20.28 -15.44 -27.64
N ALA A 217 -21.55 -15.19 -27.99
CA ALA A 217 -22.06 -15.33 -29.36
C ALA A 217 -21.26 -14.46 -30.35
N ARG A 218 -20.95 -13.24 -29.94
CA ARG A 218 -20.18 -12.30 -30.77
C ARG A 218 -18.71 -12.64 -30.83
N ILE A 219 -18.12 -13.10 -29.72
CA ILE A 219 -16.75 -13.63 -29.71
C ILE A 219 -16.64 -14.75 -30.75
N GLU A 220 -17.59 -15.69 -30.75
CA GLU A 220 -17.61 -16.79 -31.73
C GLU A 220 -17.76 -16.28 -33.16
N THR A 221 -18.74 -15.42 -33.40
CA THR A 221 -19.01 -14.82 -34.73
C THR A 221 -17.77 -14.16 -35.32
N ILE A 222 -17.09 -13.32 -34.55
CA ILE A 222 -15.87 -12.63 -35.01
C ILE A 222 -14.73 -13.63 -35.19
N SER A 223 -14.62 -14.62 -34.31
CA SER A 223 -13.55 -15.61 -34.36
C SER A 223 -13.67 -16.53 -35.58
N GLN A 224 -14.88 -16.95 -35.93
CA GLN A 224 -15.14 -17.72 -37.14
C GLN A 224 -14.89 -16.89 -38.41
N ALA A 225 -15.31 -15.62 -38.42
CA ALA A 225 -15.00 -14.72 -39.53
C ALA A 225 -13.48 -14.50 -39.70
N ALA A 226 -12.74 -14.35 -38.61
CA ALA A 226 -11.28 -14.23 -38.62
C ALA A 226 -10.61 -15.52 -39.12
N LYS A 227 -11.07 -16.71 -38.64
CA LYS A 227 -10.60 -18.03 -39.09
C LYS A 227 -10.79 -18.21 -40.60
N ALA A 228 -11.98 -17.89 -41.11
CA ALA A 228 -12.31 -17.97 -42.54
C ALA A 228 -11.45 -17.03 -43.43
N LEU A 229 -10.93 -15.94 -42.87
CA LEU A 229 -10.06 -14.97 -43.55
C LEU A 229 -8.57 -15.18 -43.24
N ASN A 230 -8.23 -16.28 -42.57
CA ASN A 230 -6.87 -16.62 -42.13
C ASN A 230 -6.21 -15.48 -41.34
N ARG A 231 -6.96 -14.90 -40.40
CA ARG A 231 -6.49 -13.95 -39.39
C ARG A 231 -6.51 -14.59 -38.01
N LYS A 232 -5.57 -14.19 -37.16
CA LYS A 232 -5.45 -14.63 -35.77
C LYS A 232 -6.23 -13.69 -34.85
N VAL A 233 -6.89 -14.26 -33.85
CA VAL A 233 -7.69 -13.52 -32.87
C VAL A 233 -6.84 -13.24 -31.64
N VAL A 234 -6.81 -11.99 -31.20
CA VAL A 234 -6.04 -11.54 -30.03
C VAL A 234 -7.01 -11.00 -28.98
N LEU A 235 -6.90 -11.45 -27.75
CA LEU A 235 -7.77 -10.99 -26.66
C LEU A 235 -7.10 -9.89 -25.85
N LEU A 236 -7.69 -8.69 -25.88
CA LEU A 236 -7.26 -7.52 -25.13
C LEU A 236 -8.23 -7.24 -23.98
N GLY A 237 -7.95 -7.86 -22.84
CA GLY A 237 -8.68 -7.64 -21.59
C GLY A 237 -8.82 -8.91 -20.75
N ARG A 238 -8.60 -8.82 -19.44
CA ARG A 238 -8.68 -9.98 -18.53
C ARG A 238 -10.06 -10.63 -18.53
N SER A 239 -11.12 -9.82 -18.62
CA SER A 239 -12.50 -10.32 -18.66
C SER A 239 -12.79 -11.19 -19.89
N LEU A 240 -12.15 -10.92 -21.04
CA LEU A 240 -12.27 -11.76 -22.24
C LEU A 240 -11.59 -13.11 -22.06
N TRP A 241 -10.41 -13.15 -21.43
CA TRP A 241 -9.74 -14.41 -21.11
C TRP A 241 -10.57 -15.28 -20.18
N ARG A 242 -11.13 -14.66 -19.13
CA ARG A 242 -12.01 -15.33 -18.17
C ARG A 242 -13.24 -15.93 -18.86
N ILE A 243 -13.97 -15.14 -19.65
CA ILE A 243 -15.22 -15.60 -20.26
C ILE A 243 -14.98 -16.65 -21.36
N VAL A 244 -13.90 -16.55 -22.12
CA VAL A 244 -13.53 -17.58 -23.13
C VAL A 244 -13.24 -18.90 -22.44
N LYS A 245 -12.46 -18.88 -21.35
CA LYS A 245 -12.19 -20.08 -20.54
C LYS A 245 -13.49 -20.67 -19.99
N VAL A 246 -14.34 -19.85 -19.37
CA VAL A 246 -15.64 -20.28 -18.84
C VAL A 246 -16.52 -20.91 -19.93
N ALA A 247 -16.56 -20.31 -21.11
CA ALA A 247 -17.31 -20.82 -22.26
C ALA A 247 -16.78 -22.20 -22.69
N GLN A 248 -15.46 -22.36 -22.82
CA GLN A 248 -14.81 -23.62 -23.17
C GLN A 248 -15.05 -24.71 -22.13
N ASP A 249 -14.88 -24.41 -20.84
CA ASP A 249 -15.13 -25.34 -19.73
C ASP A 249 -16.62 -25.76 -19.66
N SER A 250 -17.51 -24.94 -20.19
CA SER A 250 -18.95 -25.21 -20.24
C SER A 250 -19.38 -25.98 -21.50
N GLY A 251 -18.52 -26.09 -22.52
CA GLY A 251 -18.79 -26.79 -23.78
C GLY A 251 -19.13 -25.89 -24.98
N TYR A 252 -18.95 -24.57 -24.84
CA TYR A 252 -19.08 -23.59 -25.91
C TYR A 252 -17.70 -23.23 -26.48
N LEU A 253 -17.64 -22.54 -27.63
CA LEU A 253 -16.37 -22.12 -28.27
C LEU A 253 -15.41 -23.30 -28.58
N THR A 254 -15.95 -24.48 -28.89
CA THR A 254 -15.16 -25.70 -29.11
C THR A 254 -14.46 -25.76 -30.46
N ASP A 255 -14.98 -25.07 -31.49
CA ASP A 255 -14.36 -24.93 -32.82
C ASP A 255 -13.70 -23.56 -33.05
N SER A 256 -13.56 -22.75 -31.99
CA SER A 256 -12.92 -21.43 -32.09
C SER A 256 -11.41 -21.56 -32.40
N PRO A 257 -10.82 -20.61 -33.14
CA PRO A 257 -9.37 -20.59 -33.37
C PRO A 257 -8.61 -20.37 -32.05
N GLN A 258 -7.31 -20.69 -32.07
CA GLN A 258 -6.42 -20.35 -30.96
C GLN A 258 -6.42 -18.82 -30.73
N PHE A 259 -6.79 -18.42 -29.52
CA PHE A 259 -6.69 -17.05 -29.03
C PHE A 259 -5.26 -16.74 -28.61
N LEU A 260 -4.74 -15.59 -29.02
CA LEU A 260 -3.38 -15.14 -28.71
C LEU A 260 -3.36 -14.05 -27.65
N GLU A 261 -2.33 -14.07 -26.81
CA GLU A 261 -2.03 -12.94 -25.93
C GLU A 261 -1.39 -11.79 -26.71
N ALA A 262 -1.54 -10.57 -26.17
CA ALA A 262 -0.99 -9.37 -26.79
C ALA A 262 0.52 -9.45 -27.04
N LYS A 263 1.28 -10.10 -26.15
CA LYS A 263 2.73 -10.26 -26.28
C LYS A 263 3.14 -11.20 -27.41
N GLU A 264 2.36 -12.26 -27.62
CA GLU A 264 2.60 -13.24 -28.68
C GLU A 264 2.25 -12.65 -30.05
N ALA A 265 1.16 -11.89 -30.10
CA ALA A 265 0.62 -11.31 -31.32
C ALA A 265 1.51 -10.23 -31.95
N ILE A 266 2.42 -9.59 -31.20
CA ILE A 266 3.37 -8.58 -31.73
C ILE A 266 4.27 -9.15 -32.85
N ASN A 267 4.51 -10.47 -32.84
CA ASN A 267 5.38 -11.13 -33.82
C ASN A 267 4.67 -11.44 -35.16
N PHE A 268 3.39 -11.13 -35.29
CA PHE A 268 2.62 -11.38 -36.50
C PHE A 268 2.40 -10.09 -37.31
N PRO A 269 2.28 -10.18 -38.66
CA PRO A 269 1.89 -9.04 -39.48
C PRO A 269 0.53 -8.48 -39.04
N ARG A 270 0.41 -7.16 -38.96
CA ARG A 270 -0.78 -6.48 -38.40
C ARG A 270 -2.06 -6.79 -39.15
N GLU A 271 -1.99 -6.91 -40.46
CA GLU A 271 -3.11 -7.27 -41.36
C GLU A 271 -3.59 -8.71 -41.17
N LYS A 272 -2.83 -9.54 -40.47
CA LYS A 272 -3.22 -10.90 -40.08
C LYS A 272 -3.87 -10.97 -38.70
N LEU A 273 -4.13 -9.84 -38.05
CA LEU A 273 -4.67 -9.80 -36.69
C LEU A 273 -6.09 -9.22 -36.65
N VAL A 274 -6.91 -9.79 -35.76
CA VAL A 274 -8.19 -9.23 -35.29
C VAL A 274 -8.11 -9.14 -33.77
N LEU A 275 -8.22 -7.92 -33.24
CA LEU A 275 -8.17 -7.67 -31.80
C LEU A 275 -9.60 -7.65 -31.24
N LEU A 276 -9.89 -8.45 -30.21
CA LEU A 276 -11.11 -8.33 -29.41
C LEU A 276 -10.78 -7.52 -28.16
N CYS A 277 -11.47 -6.41 -27.96
CA CYS A 277 -11.16 -5.42 -26.94
C CYS A 277 -12.33 -5.25 -25.96
N THR A 278 -12.01 -5.18 -24.67
CA THR A 278 -12.97 -4.68 -23.66
C THR A 278 -13.02 -3.16 -23.65
N GLY A 279 -14.11 -2.60 -23.12
CA GLY A 279 -14.23 -1.16 -22.88
C GLY A 279 -15.05 -0.41 -23.93
N CYS A 280 -16.17 -0.99 -24.34
CA CYS A 280 -17.00 -0.40 -25.39
C CYS A 280 -17.75 0.87 -24.96
N GLN A 281 -17.76 1.19 -23.67
CA GLN A 281 -18.45 2.36 -23.10
C GLN A 281 -17.48 3.52 -22.78
N GLY A 282 -16.19 3.39 -23.10
CA GLY A 282 -15.18 4.40 -22.82
C GLY A 282 -14.59 4.32 -21.41
N GLU A 283 -14.60 3.14 -20.80
CA GLU A 283 -14.04 2.87 -19.48
C GLU A 283 -12.52 3.14 -19.49
N PRO A 284 -11.99 4.10 -18.69
CA PRO A 284 -10.64 4.64 -18.87
C PRO A 284 -9.49 3.61 -18.83
N LEU A 285 -9.66 2.54 -18.04
CA LEU A 285 -8.64 1.51 -17.86
C LEU A 285 -8.79 0.34 -18.84
N ALA A 286 -9.86 0.28 -19.62
CA ALA A 286 -10.14 -0.82 -20.54
C ALA A 286 -9.29 -0.73 -21.82
N ALA A 287 -9.26 -1.84 -22.58
CA ALA A 287 -8.38 -1.96 -23.74
C ALA A 287 -8.69 -0.93 -24.82
N THR A 288 -9.96 -0.73 -25.16
CA THR A 288 -10.38 0.22 -26.21
C THR A 288 -10.01 1.66 -25.86
N ALA A 289 -10.26 2.10 -24.62
CA ALA A 289 -9.87 3.44 -24.17
C ALA A 289 -8.33 3.65 -24.20
N ARG A 290 -7.55 2.64 -23.82
CA ARG A 290 -6.07 2.70 -23.91
C ARG A 290 -5.58 2.74 -25.36
N LEU A 291 -6.26 2.08 -26.29
CA LEU A 291 -5.98 2.17 -27.72
C LEU A 291 -6.29 3.59 -28.23
N ALA A 292 -7.43 4.17 -27.85
CA ALA A 292 -7.81 5.54 -28.18
C ALA A 292 -6.86 6.59 -27.57
N ALA A 293 -6.28 6.32 -26.40
CA ALA A 293 -5.28 7.18 -25.77
C ALA A 293 -3.83 6.91 -26.22
N LYS A 294 -3.61 5.99 -27.18
CA LYS A 294 -2.28 5.55 -27.66
C LYS A 294 -1.36 5.03 -26.53
N SER A 295 -1.93 4.61 -25.41
CA SER A 295 -1.22 4.21 -24.18
C SER A 295 -1.19 2.69 -23.96
N HIS A 296 -1.89 1.91 -24.78
CA HIS A 296 -1.83 0.45 -24.73
C HIS A 296 -0.41 -0.07 -25.05
N GLN A 297 0.11 -0.96 -24.21
CA GLN A 297 1.55 -1.31 -24.22
C GLN A 297 2.00 -2.08 -25.48
N ALA A 298 1.14 -2.96 -26.01
CA ALA A 298 1.49 -3.87 -27.10
C ALA A 298 1.04 -3.37 -28.48
N PHE A 299 -0.04 -2.59 -28.54
CA PHE A 299 -0.70 -2.21 -29.78
C PHE A 299 -1.02 -0.72 -29.75
N LYS A 300 -0.77 -0.06 -30.87
CA LYS A 300 -1.24 1.30 -31.16
C LYS A 300 -1.97 1.26 -32.48
N MET A 301 -3.15 1.87 -32.54
CA MET A 301 -3.90 2.00 -33.79
C MET A 301 -3.20 3.03 -34.69
N GLN A 302 -3.29 2.82 -35.99
CA GLN A 302 -2.64 3.62 -37.02
C GLN A 302 -3.64 4.00 -38.12
N GLN A 303 -3.28 4.99 -38.92
CA GLN A 303 -4.06 5.42 -40.07
C GLN A 303 -4.37 4.23 -41.00
N GLY A 304 -5.66 4.05 -41.32
CA GLY A 304 -6.17 2.96 -42.16
C GLY A 304 -6.38 1.62 -41.46
N ASP A 305 -6.15 1.53 -40.14
CA ASP A 305 -6.71 0.43 -39.33
C ASP A 305 -8.23 0.61 -39.18
N THR A 306 -8.94 -0.46 -38.82
CA THR A 306 -10.41 -0.45 -38.63
C THR A 306 -10.77 -0.77 -37.19
N MET A 307 -11.69 0.00 -36.61
CA MET A 307 -12.21 -0.17 -35.26
C MET A 307 -13.74 -0.35 -35.31
N ILE A 308 -14.22 -1.54 -34.95
CA ILE A 308 -15.63 -1.89 -34.93
C ILE A 308 -16.16 -1.79 -33.50
N PHE A 309 -17.22 -1.03 -33.29
CA PHE A 309 -17.97 -0.98 -32.03
C PHE A 309 -19.19 -1.86 -32.13
N SER A 310 -19.06 -3.05 -31.58
CA SER A 310 -20.01 -4.15 -31.69
C SER A 310 -21.01 -4.15 -30.51
N SER A 311 -21.47 -2.97 -30.11
CA SER A 311 -22.26 -2.69 -28.90
C SER A 311 -22.99 -1.36 -29.01
N LYS A 312 -24.13 -1.20 -28.34
CA LYS A 312 -24.77 0.10 -28.13
C LYS A 312 -24.13 0.87 -26.97
N ILE A 313 -24.17 2.20 -27.05
CA ILE A 313 -23.83 3.09 -25.94
C ILE A 313 -24.95 2.99 -24.90
N ILE A 314 -24.57 2.64 -23.67
CA ILE A 314 -25.49 2.61 -22.52
C ILE A 314 -25.75 4.05 -22.07
N PRO A 315 -27.02 4.41 -21.74
CA PRO A 315 -27.35 5.72 -21.18
C PRO A 315 -26.43 6.14 -20.03
N GLY A 316 -25.95 7.38 -20.05
CA GLY A 316 -25.00 7.93 -19.07
C GLY A 316 -23.51 7.81 -19.47
N ASN A 317 -23.17 7.04 -20.51
CA ASN A 317 -21.81 6.91 -21.02
C ASN A 317 -21.54 7.67 -22.33
N GLU A 318 -22.51 8.42 -22.85
CA GLU A 318 -22.48 9.04 -24.19
C GLU A 318 -21.25 9.91 -24.39
N THR A 319 -20.94 10.80 -23.45
CA THR A 319 -19.78 11.70 -23.57
C THR A 319 -18.47 10.92 -23.63
N ARG A 320 -18.30 9.90 -22.77
CA ARG A 320 -17.05 9.09 -22.75
C ARG A 320 -16.91 8.27 -24.02
N ALA A 321 -17.98 7.61 -24.46
CA ALA A 321 -18.01 6.82 -25.67
C ALA A 321 -17.73 7.69 -26.91
N HIS A 322 -18.39 8.84 -27.06
CA HIS A 322 -18.18 9.74 -28.19
C HIS A 322 -16.75 10.30 -28.23
N ASN A 323 -16.17 10.68 -27.09
CA ASN A 323 -14.77 11.12 -27.03
C ASN A 323 -13.80 10.04 -27.51
N MET A 324 -14.06 8.79 -27.13
CA MET A 324 -13.27 7.64 -27.59
C MET A 324 -13.42 7.40 -29.10
N LEU A 325 -14.64 7.48 -29.66
CA LEU A 325 -14.87 7.38 -31.11
C LEU A 325 -14.11 8.47 -31.88
N ASN A 326 -14.22 9.73 -31.42
CA ASN A 326 -13.54 10.87 -32.02
C ASN A 326 -12.01 10.69 -32.04
N ALA A 327 -11.42 10.20 -30.93
CA ALA A 327 -9.99 9.95 -30.86
C ALA A 327 -9.51 8.93 -31.92
N PHE A 328 -10.30 7.90 -32.25
CA PHE A 328 -9.94 6.98 -33.33
C PHE A 328 -10.05 7.65 -34.71
N ILE A 329 -11.11 8.42 -34.95
CA ILE A 329 -11.29 9.15 -36.22
C ILE A 329 -10.14 10.14 -36.44
N GLU A 330 -9.71 10.86 -35.41
CA GLU A 330 -8.54 11.77 -35.46
C GLU A 330 -7.22 11.05 -35.79
N MET A 331 -7.11 9.75 -35.49
CA MET A 331 -5.95 8.93 -35.89
C MET A 331 -6.02 8.44 -37.35
N GLY A 332 -7.11 8.74 -38.06
CA GLY A 332 -7.39 8.19 -39.39
C GLY A 332 -7.76 6.72 -39.37
N VAL A 333 -8.31 6.22 -38.26
CA VAL A 333 -8.87 4.86 -38.14
C VAL A 333 -10.30 4.88 -38.69
N GLU A 334 -10.66 3.86 -39.47
CA GLU A 334 -12.04 3.65 -39.91
C GLU A 334 -12.87 3.16 -38.71
N VAL A 335 -13.84 3.96 -38.27
CA VAL A 335 -14.71 3.63 -37.14
C VAL A 335 -16.06 3.14 -37.65
N ILE A 336 -16.45 1.93 -37.26
CA ILE A 336 -17.73 1.31 -37.62
C ILE A 336 -18.55 1.12 -36.35
N THR A 337 -19.82 1.53 -36.38
CA THR A 337 -20.77 1.45 -35.27
C THR A 337 -22.06 0.79 -35.73
N GLU A 338 -22.93 0.44 -34.79
CA GLU A 338 -24.29 -0.04 -35.03
C GLU A 338 -25.16 0.94 -35.83
N LYS A 339 -24.81 2.23 -35.82
CA LYS A 339 -25.51 3.26 -36.60
C LYS A 339 -25.08 3.30 -38.07
N THR A 340 -23.87 2.82 -38.37
CA THR A 340 -23.32 2.86 -39.73
C THR A 340 -23.47 1.52 -40.45
N GLU A 341 -23.27 0.42 -39.73
CA GLU A 341 -23.41 -0.94 -40.29
C GLU A 341 -24.05 -1.86 -39.25
N HIS A 342 -24.70 -2.93 -39.71
CA HIS A 342 -25.32 -3.91 -38.83
C HIS A 342 -24.24 -4.83 -38.24
N VAL A 343 -23.61 -4.34 -37.17
CA VAL A 343 -22.53 -5.00 -36.42
C VAL A 343 -22.95 -5.30 -34.97
N HIS A 344 -24.22 -5.13 -34.63
CA HIS A 344 -24.77 -5.36 -33.30
C HIS A 344 -26.25 -5.71 -33.38
N ALA A 345 -26.63 -6.83 -32.76
CA ALA A 345 -28.00 -7.11 -32.34
C ALA A 345 -28.11 -6.89 -30.83
N SER A 346 -29.23 -6.34 -30.39
CA SER A 346 -29.52 -6.23 -28.95
C SER A 346 -29.77 -7.59 -28.33
N GLY A 347 -29.55 -7.70 -27.02
CA GLY A 347 -29.93 -8.87 -26.23
C GLY A 347 -31.35 -8.82 -25.65
N HIS A 348 -32.02 -7.66 -25.69
CA HIS A 348 -33.27 -7.39 -24.98
C HIS A 348 -34.47 -7.28 -25.94
N PRO A 349 -35.71 -7.49 -25.47
CA PRO A 349 -36.83 -7.74 -26.36
C PRO A 349 -37.39 -6.44 -26.93
N THR A 350 -37.72 -6.45 -28.21
CA THR A 350 -38.47 -5.38 -28.87
C THR A 350 -39.95 -5.41 -28.46
N ARG A 351 -40.72 -4.39 -28.88
CA ARG A 351 -42.19 -4.39 -28.69
C ARG A 351 -42.88 -5.57 -29.37
N GLU A 352 -42.38 -6.00 -30.53
CA GLU A 352 -42.94 -7.14 -31.27
C GLU A 352 -42.75 -8.43 -30.47
N GLU A 353 -41.54 -8.66 -29.95
CA GLU A 353 -41.24 -9.82 -29.09
C GLU A 353 -42.00 -9.75 -27.76
N LEU A 354 -42.09 -8.59 -27.11
CA LEU A 354 -42.87 -8.42 -25.88
C LEU A 354 -44.34 -8.76 -26.09
N LYS A 355 -44.92 -8.32 -27.22
CA LYS A 355 -46.30 -8.68 -27.60
C LYS A 355 -46.44 -10.19 -27.80
N GLU A 356 -45.46 -10.82 -28.44
CA GLU A 356 -45.42 -12.28 -28.61
C GLU A 356 -45.36 -12.99 -27.24
N MET A 357 -44.45 -12.59 -26.36
CA MET A 357 -44.35 -13.12 -24.99
C MET A 357 -45.67 -13.01 -24.24
N TYR A 358 -46.32 -11.84 -24.23
CA TYR A 358 -47.63 -11.67 -23.60
C TYR A 358 -48.72 -12.55 -24.21
N SER A 359 -48.68 -12.78 -25.53
CA SER A 359 -49.61 -13.68 -26.21
C SER A 359 -49.41 -15.15 -25.87
N LEU A 360 -48.16 -15.56 -25.58
CA LEU A 360 -47.80 -16.92 -25.19
C LEU A 360 -48.18 -17.19 -23.73
N ILE A 361 -47.74 -16.35 -22.80
CA ILE A 361 -47.84 -16.61 -21.37
C ILE A 361 -49.14 -16.10 -20.73
N LYS A 362 -49.86 -15.18 -21.39
CA LYS A 362 -51.18 -14.65 -20.99
C LYS A 362 -51.27 -14.30 -19.49
N PRO A 363 -50.41 -13.42 -18.96
CA PRO A 363 -50.35 -13.18 -17.52
C PRO A 363 -51.56 -12.35 -17.06
N LYS A 364 -52.05 -12.59 -15.83
CA LYS A 364 -53.08 -11.73 -15.22
C LYS A 364 -52.54 -10.32 -14.95
N MET A 365 -51.26 -10.23 -14.58
CA MET A 365 -50.58 -8.98 -14.27
C MET A 365 -49.21 -8.87 -14.94
N SER A 366 -48.83 -7.67 -15.39
CA SER A 366 -47.47 -7.32 -15.79
C SER A 366 -46.83 -6.37 -14.77
N ILE A 367 -45.60 -6.68 -14.38
CA ILE A 367 -44.75 -5.84 -13.54
C ILE A 367 -43.45 -5.55 -14.33
N PRO A 368 -43.38 -4.41 -15.04
CA PRO A 368 -42.17 -4.03 -15.75
C PRO A 368 -40.99 -3.76 -14.82
N VAL A 369 -39.85 -4.39 -15.10
CA VAL A 369 -38.55 -4.22 -14.42
C VAL A 369 -37.44 -4.05 -15.46
N HIS A 370 -36.18 -4.04 -15.03
CA HIS A 370 -35.02 -3.94 -15.92
C HIS A 370 -35.09 -2.74 -16.87
N GLY A 371 -35.15 -1.53 -16.30
CA GLY A 371 -35.20 -0.27 -17.03
C GLY A 371 -35.47 0.93 -16.11
N GLU A 372 -35.11 2.13 -16.57
CA GLU A 372 -35.43 3.37 -15.85
C GLU A 372 -36.94 3.64 -15.82
N TYR A 373 -37.38 4.61 -15.01
CA TYR A 373 -38.80 4.99 -14.90
C TYR A 373 -39.47 5.29 -16.24
N ILE A 374 -38.76 5.88 -17.19
CA ILE A 374 -39.30 6.14 -18.54
C ILE A 374 -39.62 4.83 -19.30
N HIS A 375 -38.79 3.80 -19.11
CA HIS A 375 -38.97 2.49 -19.72
C HIS A 375 -40.14 1.75 -19.06
N THR A 376 -40.14 1.62 -17.73
CA THR A 376 -41.21 0.93 -17.01
C THR A 376 -42.56 1.62 -17.22
N HIS A 377 -42.60 2.96 -17.34
CA HIS A 377 -43.80 3.71 -17.68
C HIS A 377 -44.35 3.35 -19.06
N ALA A 378 -43.49 3.37 -20.08
CA ALA A 378 -43.86 2.99 -21.42
C ALA A 378 -44.30 1.52 -21.50
N HIS A 379 -43.65 0.64 -20.73
CA HIS A 379 -43.96 -0.78 -20.71
C HIS A 379 -45.31 -1.05 -20.03
N VAL A 380 -45.65 -0.38 -18.93
CA VAL A 380 -46.99 -0.49 -18.31
C VAL A 380 -48.09 -0.14 -19.31
N LYS A 381 -47.90 0.93 -20.09
CA LYS A 381 -48.86 1.33 -21.12
C LYS A 381 -48.96 0.27 -22.22
N PHE A 382 -47.82 -0.21 -22.70
CA PHE A 382 -47.75 -1.20 -23.76
C PHE A 382 -48.35 -2.57 -23.35
N ALA A 383 -48.11 -3.03 -22.13
CA ALA A 383 -48.69 -4.27 -21.62
C ALA A 383 -50.24 -4.22 -21.64
N LYS A 384 -50.84 -3.07 -21.29
CA LYS A 384 -52.29 -2.87 -21.40
C LYS A 384 -52.77 -2.89 -22.85
N GLU A 385 -52.00 -2.28 -23.77
CA GLU A 385 -52.27 -2.34 -25.21
C GLU A 385 -52.20 -3.78 -25.76
N CYS A 386 -51.35 -4.63 -25.18
CA CYS A 386 -51.27 -6.07 -25.47
C CYS A 386 -52.38 -6.91 -24.82
N GLY A 387 -53.30 -6.30 -24.04
CA GLY A 387 -54.43 -6.99 -23.43
C GLY A 387 -54.18 -7.55 -22.03
N VAL A 388 -53.06 -7.20 -21.38
CA VAL A 388 -52.82 -7.58 -19.98
C VAL A 388 -53.77 -6.78 -19.08
N ALA A 389 -54.61 -7.48 -18.30
CA ALA A 389 -55.68 -6.87 -17.51
C ALA A 389 -55.16 -5.86 -16.47
N LYS A 390 -54.04 -6.18 -15.82
CA LYS A 390 -53.39 -5.31 -14.84
C LYS A 390 -51.91 -5.11 -15.18
N ALA A 391 -51.46 -3.87 -15.28
CA ALA A 391 -50.04 -3.55 -15.41
C ALA A 391 -49.68 -2.48 -14.38
N ILE A 392 -48.69 -2.78 -13.54
CA ILE A 392 -48.30 -1.94 -12.40
C ILE A 392 -46.84 -1.53 -12.51
N MET A 393 -46.58 -0.27 -12.21
CA MET A 393 -45.22 0.24 -12.02
C MET A 393 -44.87 0.12 -10.54
N ILE A 394 -43.66 -0.32 -10.26
CA ILE A 394 -43.11 -0.41 -8.91
C ILE A 394 -41.83 0.42 -8.81
N ALA A 395 -41.57 0.96 -7.62
CA ALA A 395 -40.28 1.52 -7.25
C ALA A 395 -39.42 0.45 -6.55
N PRO A 396 -38.07 0.58 -6.58
CA PRO A 396 -37.21 -0.21 -5.71
C PRO A 396 -37.68 -0.11 -4.25
N GLY A 397 -37.82 -1.25 -3.57
CA GLY A 397 -38.30 -1.33 -2.19
C GLY A 397 -39.81 -1.49 -2.02
N ASP A 398 -40.61 -1.34 -3.07
CA ASP A 398 -42.05 -1.62 -3.00
C ASP A 398 -42.33 -3.11 -2.73
N ILE A 399 -43.25 -3.40 -1.82
CA ILE A 399 -43.75 -4.75 -1.55
C ILE A 399 -45.15 -4.86 -2.16
N VAL A 400 -45.31 -5.80 -3.09
CA VAL A 400 -46.55 -5.98 -3.85
C VAL A 400 -47.13 -7.36 -3.62
N ASN A 401 -48.44 -7.43 -3.35
CA ASN A 401 -49.17 -8.69 -3.35
C ASN A 401 -49.44 -9.12 -4.79
N LEU A 402 -48.95 -10.29 -5.19
CA LEU A 402 -49.03 -10.78 -6.57
C LEU A 402 -50.41 -11.35 -6.96
N GLU A 403 -51.29 -11.67 -6.00
CA GLU A 403 -52.64 -12.15 -6.30
C GLU A 403 -53.54 -11.02 -6.80
N ASN A 404 -53.45 -9.86 -6.16
CA ASN A 404 -54.31 -8.72 -6.45
C ASN A 404 -53.57 -7.53 -7.07
N GLY A 405 -52.23 -7.48 -7.02
CA GLY A 405 -51.37 -6.41 -7.55
C GLY A 405 -51.39 -5.12 -6.74
N GLU A 406 -51.72 -5.16 -5.45
CA GLU A 406 -51.70 -4.00 -4.56
C GLU A 406 -50.34 -3.85 -3.88
N LYS A 407 -49.84 -2.61 -3.80
CA LYS A 407 -48.69 -2.28 -2.95
C LYS A 407 -49.15 -2.38 -1.49
N VAL A 408 -48.60 -3.32 -0.74
CA VAL A 408 -48.96 -3.58 0.65
C VAL A 408 -48.05 -2.86 1.64
N ASP A 409 -46.81 -2.58 1.25
CA ASP A 409 -45.81 -1.92 2.08
C ASP A 409 -44.65 -1.38 1.21
N SER A 410 -43.68 -0.72 1.81
CA SER A 410 -42.40 -0.38 1.18
C SER A 410 -41.28 -0.39 2.20
N ILE A 411 -40.10 -0.81 1.77
CA ILE A 411 -38.87 -0.76 2.54
C ILE A 411 -37.97 0.37 2.03
N ASP A 412 -37.29 1.04 2.95
CA ASP A 412 -36.22 1.97 2.58
C ASP A 412 -35.08 1.15 2.00
N VAL A 413 -34.70 1.46 0.75
CA VAL A 413 -33.58 0.83 0.05
C VAL A 413 -32.63 1.91 -0.43
N ASP A 414 -31.34 1.65 -0.29
CA ASP A 414 -30.28 2.48 -0.83
C ASP A 414 -29.39 1.66 -1.78
N TYR A 415 -28.30 2.26 -2.21
CA TYR A 415 -27.25 1.61 -2.97
C TYR A 415 -25.88 2.08 -2.47
N PHE A 416 -24.89 1.20 -2.59
CA PHE A 416 -23.54 1.48 -2.15
C PHE A 416 -22.57 1.42 -3.32
N GLY A 417 -21.63 2.36 -3.34
CA GLY A 417 -20.50 2.35 -4.24
C GLY A 417 -19.36 1.50 -3.70
N ILE A 418 -18.76 0.67 -4.55
CA ILE A 418 -17.54 -0.08 -4.25
C ILE A 418 -16.33 0.85 -4.48
N ASP A 419 -15.74 1.34 -3.39
CA ASP A 419 -14.53 2.18 -3.36
C ASP A 419 -13.35 1.33 -2.85
N GLY A 420 -12.72 0.58 -3.77
CA GLY A 420 -11.72 -0.42 -3.43
C GLY A 420 -12.33 -1.60 -2.67
N MET A 421 -11.97 -1.76 -1.39
CA MET A 421 -12.53 -2.80 -0.51
C MET A 421 -13.65 -2.28 0.41
N LEU A 422 -14.05 -1.02 0.27
CA LEU A 422 -15.03 -0.38 1.15
C LEU A 422 -16.32 -0.06 0.40
N LEU A 423 -17.44 -0.26 1.08
CA LEU A 423 -18.75 0.20 0.61
C LEU A 423 -18.97 1.65 1.04
N ARG A 424 -19.42 2.50 0.11
CA ARG A 424 -19.64 3.93 0.33
C ARG A 424 -21.05 4.32 -0.10
N HIS A 425 -21.80 4.85 0.85
CA HIS A 425 -23.09 5.47 0.55
C HIS A 425 -22.88 6.75 -0.29
N PRO A 426 -23.76 7.03 -1.27
CA PRO A 426 -23.78 8.29 -2.03
C PRO A 426 -23.71 9.57 -1.19
N GLU A 427 -24.33 9.56 -0.02
CA GLU A 427 -24.41 10.70 0.89
C GLU A 427 -23.26 10.75 1.91
N SER A 428 -22.29 9.85 1.81
CA SER A 428 -21.12 9.82 2.69
C SER A 428 -20.27 11.09 2.55
N SER A 429 -19.61 11.47 3.66
CA SER A 429 -18.75 12.65 3.71
C SER A 429 -17.63 12.60 2.67
N VAL A 430 -17.10 11.41 2.36
CA VAL A 430 -16.05 11.19 1.36
C VAL A 430 -16.55 11.52 -0.04
N ILE A 431 -17.71 10.98 -0.45
CA ILE A 431 -18.29 11.23 -1.78
C ILE A 431 -18.68 12.70 -1.93
N LYS A 432 -19.32 13.29 -0.92
CA LYS A 432 -19.64 14.73 -0.88
C LYS A 432 -18.40 15.60 -1.02
N MET A 433 -17.31 15.26 -0.34
CA MET A 433 -16.05 15.99 -0.42
C MET A 433 -15.43 15.86 -1.82
N ARG A 434 -15.39 14.66 -2.42
CA ARG A 434 -14.89 14.44 -3.78
C ARG A 434 -15.68 15.25 -4.83
N LYS A 435 -17.01 15.30 -4.73
CA LYS A 435 -17.86 16.16 -5.58
C LYS A 435 -17.45 17.63 -5.47
N ARG A 436 -17.35 18.13 -4.23
CA ARG A 436 -16.97 19.54 -4.01
C ARG A 436 -15.55 19.86 -4.49
N MET A 437 -14.60 18.93 -4.33
CA MET A 437 -13.24 19.07 -4.89
C MET A 437 -13.26 19.13 -6.42
N ARG A 438 -14.05 18.28 -7.09
CA ARG A 438 -14.19 18.28 -8.55
C ARG A 438 -14.82 19.58 -9.06
N ASP A 439 -15.91 20.02 -8.43
CA ASP A 439 -16.75 21.10 -8.97
C ASP A 439 -16.19 22.49 -8.64
N ALA A 440 -15.54 22.63 -7.47
CA ALA A 440 -15.09 23.92 -6.95
C ALA A 440 -13.59 24.03 -6.68
N GLY A 441 -12.83 22.92 -6.70
CA GLY A 441 -11.40 22.90 -6.37
C GLY A 441 -11.11 23.02 -4.87
N VAL A 442 -9.83 23.13 -4.55
CA VAL A 442 -9.33 23.21 -3.17
C VAL A 442 -8.36 24.39 -3.04
N ILE A 443 -8.44 25.10 -1.92
CA ILE A 443 -7.47 26.09 -1.49
C ILE A 443 -6.81 25.59 -0.23
N VAL A 444 -5.49 25.46 -0.25
CA VAL A 444 -4.68 25.11 0.93
C VAL A 444 -3.86 26.33 1.32
N VAL A 445 -4.09 26.83 2.52
CA VAL A 445 -3.34 27.95 3.11
C VAL A 445 -2.40 27.38 4.16
N ILE A 446 -1.11 27.61 3.99
CA ILE A 446 -0.07 27.23 4.93
C ILE A 446 0.55 28.50 5.52
N ALA A 447 0.35 28.69 6.82
CA ALA A 447 0.90 29.81 7.57
C ALA A 447 1.80 29.30 8.68
N VAL A 448 3.03 29.81 8.75
CA VAL A 448 4.01 29.43 9.76
C VAL A 448 4.13 30.53 10.81
N VAL A 449 3.87 30.21 12.06
CA VAL A 449 3.81 31.19 13.17
C VAL A 449 4.76 30.85 14.31
N ASN A 450 5.13 31.87 15.08
CA ASN A 450 5.86 31.71 16.34
C ASN A 450 4.91 31.47 17.53
N LYS A 451 5.46 31.28 18.74
CA LYS A 451 4.68 31.11 19.99
C LYS A 451 3.74 32.28 20.32
N LYS A 452 3.91 33.44 19.68
CA LYS A 452 3.05 34.63 19.84
C LYS A 452 2.06 34.77 18.67
N ASN A 453 1.85 33.71 17.87
CA ASN A 453 1.02 33.69 16.65
C ASN A 453 1.43 34.70 15.57
N LYS A 454 2.65 35.24 15.63
CA LYS A 454 3.18 36.13 14.60
C LYS A 454 3.69 35.27 13.44
N LEU A 455 3.28 35.61 12.22
CA LEU A 455 3.81 35.04 10.99
C LEU A 455 5.33 35.18 10.94
N LEU A 456 6.01 34.06 10.67
CA LEU A 456 7.46 34.00 10.50
C LEU A 456 7.88 34.18 9.04
N THR A 457 6.99 33.86 8.11
CA THR A 457 7.16 33.99 6.66
C THR A 457 5.82 34.32 6.01
N LYS A 458 5.85 34.75 4.75
CA LYS A 458 4.65 34.94 3.94
C LYS A 458 3.87 33.61 3.84
N PRO A 459 2.55 33.61 4.05
CA PRO A 459 1.72 32.42 3.87
C PRO A 459 1.86 31.86 2.46
N LYS A 460 1.95 30.54 2.33
CA LYS A 460 1.87 29.87 1.03
C LYS A 460 0.43 29.45 0.78
N VAL A 461 -0.05 29.72 -0.43
CA VAL A 461 -1.42 29.40 -0.84
C VAL A 461 -1.34 28.54 -2.10
N PHE A 462 -1.97 27.38 -2.06
CA PHE A 462 -2.13 26.50 -3.21
C PHE A 462 -3.60 26.47 -3.60
N VAL A 463 -3.89 26.54 -4.89
CA VAL A 463 -5.26 26.65 -5.42
C VAL A 463 -5.60 25.60 -6.49
N PRO A 464 -5.28 24.30 -6.27
CA PRO A 464 -5.53 23.26 -7.27
C PRO A 464 -7.02 23.21 -7.67
N GLY A 465 -7.27 23.36 -8.97
CA GLY A 465 -8.61 23.28 -9.56
C GLY A 465 -9.52 24.48 -9.28
N VAL A 466 -8.98 25.61 -8.79
CA VAL A 466 -9.78 26.82 -8.51
C VAL A 466 -9.57 27.89 -9.60
N PHE A 467 -8.32 28.28 -9.85
CA PHE A 467 -7.91 29.26 -10.88
C PHE A 467 -6.39 29.15 -11.13
N GLU A 468 -5.87 29.78 -12.18
CA GLU A 468 -4.46 29.67 -12.58
C GLU A 468 -3.60 30.66 -11.80
N ALA A 469 -2.80 30.19 -10.84
CA ALA A 469 -2.09 31.07 -9.90
C ALA A 469 -1.13 32.09 -10.56
N GLN A 470 -0.61 31.77 -11.76
CA GLN A 470 0.28 32.66 -12.51
C GLN A 470 -0.49 33.72 -13.32
N GLU A 471 -1.59 33.32 -13.95
CA GLU A 471 -2.41 34.20 -14.79
C GLU A 471 -3.31 35.11 -13.93
N ASP A 472 -3.82 34.58 -12.82
CA ASP A 472 -4.72 35.25 -11.87
C ASP A 472 -3.97 35.80 -10.63
N ALA A 473 -2.75 36.31 -10.82
CA ALA A 473 -1.87 36.75 -9.73
C ALA A 473 -2.51 37.82 -8.82
N ALA A 474 -3.41 38.66 -9.35
CA ALA A 474 -4.14 39.67 -8.58
C ALA A 474 -5.06 39.05 -7.50
N ILE A 475 -5.73 37.93 -7.84
CA ILE A 475 -6.58 37.19 -6.89
C ILE A 475 -5.70 36.54 -5.83
N MET A 476 -4.59 35.89 -6.23
CA MET A 476 -3.61 35.33 -5.30
C MET A 476 -3.08 36.36 -4.32
N GLN A 477 -2.73 37.55 -4.81
CA GLN A 477 -2.19 38.61 -3.99
C GLN A 477 -3.22 39.09 -2.96
N ARG A 478 -4.47 39.35 -3.36
CA ARG A 478 -5.55 39.73 -2.43
C ARG A 478 -5.80 38.65 -1.36
N ILE A 479 -5.73 37.37 -1.74
CA ILE A 479 -5.85 36.25 -0.80
C ILE A 479 -4.70 36.30 0.21
N ILE A 480 -3.45 36.40 -0.23
CA ILE A 480 -2.27 36.46 0.65
C ILE A 480 -2.37 37.66 1.60
N GLU A 481 -2.70 38.85 1.09
CA GLU A 481 -2.86 40.07 1.90
C GLU A 481 -3.95 39.89 2.97
N LYS A 482 -5.10 39.30 2.63
CA LYS A 482 -6.16 39.01 3.60
C LYS A 482 -5.72 37.98 4.64
N VAL A 483 -5.03 36.93 4.22
CA VAL A 483 -4.47 35.92 5.14
C VAL A 483 -3.51 36.60 6.11
N GLU A 484 -2.53 37.38 5.63
CA GLU A 484 -1.57 38.12 6.46
C GLU A 484 -2.27 39.04 7.46
N SER A 485 -3.29 39.79 7.01
CA SER A 485 -4.06 40.68 7.87
C SER A 485 -4.78 39.94 9.00
N ALA A 486 -5.18 38.68 8.80
CA ALA A 486 -5.86 37.88 9.81
C ALA A 486 -4.96 37.52 11.01
N PHE A 487 -3.63 37.45 10.82
CA PHE A 487 -2.67 37.14 11.89
C PHE A 487 -2.34 38.30 12.82
N SER A 488 -2.80 39.52 12.50
CA SER A 488 -2.53 40.73 13.29
C SER A 488 -3.44 40.89 14.52
N SER A 489 -4.47 40.06 14.69
CA SER A 489 -5.44 40.20 15.77
C SER A 489 -6.28 38.92 15.94
N GLN A 490 -6.25 38.30 17.14
CA GLN A 490 -7.15 37.26 17.71
C GLN A 490 -6.54 35.85 17.97
N PRO A 491 -7.20 34.98 18.78
CA PRO A 491 -6.82 33.57 19.00
C PRO A 491 -6.93 32.68 17.75
N ILE A 492 -6.10 31.62 17.67
CA ILE A 492 -5.91 30.73 16.51
C ILE A 492 -7.23 30.17 15.93
N LYS A 493 -8.16 29.70 16.78
CA LYS A 493 -9.43 29.09 16.31
C LYS A 493 -10.33 30.11 15.60
N LYS A 494 -10.38 31.36 16.09
CA LYS A 494 -11.12 32.45 15.42
C LYS A 494 -10.41 32.90 14.14
N MET A 495 -9.08 32.75 14.09
CA MET A 495 -8.26 33.10 12.95
C MET A 495 -8.52 32.21 11.73
N ARG A 496 -8.65 30.88 11.90
CA ARG A 496 -8.99 29.95 10.80
C ARG A 496 -10.31 30.33 10.12
N ASN A 497 -11.38 30.51 10.90
CA ASN A 497 -12.69 30.90 10.38
C ASN A 497 -12.67 32.28 9.69
N LYS A 498 -11.87 33.22 10.22
CA LYS A 498 -11.70 34.55 9.61
C LYS A 498 -10.96 34.47 8.27
N ILE A 499 -9.92 33.63 8.17
CA ILE A 499 -9.19 33.39 6.92
C ILE A 499 -10.12 32.76 5.89
N GLU A 500 -10.85 31.70 6.27
CA GLU A 500 -11.79 31.02 5.39
C GLU A 500 -12.88 31.99 4.86
N SER A 501 -13.55 32.73 5.74
CA SER A 501 -14.57 33.71 5.34
C SER A 501 -14.01 34.85 4.47
N SER A 502 -12.79 35.31 4.73
CA SER A 502 -12.14 36.34 3.91
C SER A 502 -11.83 35.84 2.50
N ILE A 503 -11.32 34.60 2.39
CA ILE A 503 -11.06 33.97 1.10
C ILE A 503 -12.37 33.74 0.35
N LEU A 504 -13.41 33.21 0.99
CA LEU A 504 -14.73 33.04 0.37
C LEU A 504 -15.32 34.36 -0.13
N SER A 505 -15.13 35.46 0.61
CA SER A 505 -15.59 36.78 0.17
C SER A 505 -14.90 37.23 -1.11
N ILE A 506 -13.58 37.02 -1.23
CA ILE A 506 -12.82 37.31 -2.45
C ILE A 506 -13.34 36.44 -3.59
N LEU A 507 -13.43 35.13 -3.38
CA LEU A 507 -13.86 34.20 -4.42
C LEU A 507 -15.30 34.44 -4.88
N LYS A 508 -16.18 34.95 -4.00
CA LYS A 508 -17.53 35.36 -4.39
C LYS A 508 -17.52 36.56 -5.33
N GLU A 509 -16.56 37.47 -5.18
CA GLU A 509 -16.36 38.62 -6.07
C GLU A 509 -15.91 38.20 -7.47
N TYR A 510 -15.04 37.18 -7.57
CA TYR A 510 -14.38 36.79 -8.82
C TYR A 510 -14.94 35.54 -9.52
N LEU A 511 -15.29 34.50 -8.76
CA LEU A 511 -15.47 33.14 -9.31
C LEU A 511 -16.85 32.53 -9.04
N LEU A 512 -17.71 33.16 -8.22
CA LEU A 512 -19.04 32.63 -7.82
C LEU A 512 -19.03 31.15 -7.35
N LYS A 513 -17.86 30.63 -6.98
CA LYS A 513 -17.63 29.24 -6.55
C LYS A 513 -17.26 29.20 -5.07
N ARG A 514 -17.47 28.03 -4.45
CA ARG A 514 -17.14 27.77 -3.03
C ARG A 514 -16.18 26.58 -2.90
N PRO A 515 -14.88 26.76 -3.20
CA PRO A 515 -13.87 25.72 -2.99
C PRO A 515 -13.85 25.27 -1.54
N ILE A 516 -13.21 24.12 -1.31
CA ILE A 516 -12.82 23.69 0.03
C ILE A 516 -11.61 24.52 0.43
N ILE A 517 -11.61 25.09 1.63
CA ILE A 517 -10.51 25.91 2.13
C ILE A 517 -9.95 25.23 3.37
N GLU A 518 -8.72 24.73 3.26
CA GLU A 518 -8.00 24.12 4.37
C GLU A 518 -6.92 25.09 4.85
N VAL A 519 -6.99 25.47 6.13
CA VAL A 519 -6.08 26.46 6.74
C VAL A 519 -5.18 25.78 7.76
N GLN A 520 -3.96 25.49 7.34
CA GLN A 520 -2.89 24.92 8.16
C GLN A 520 -2.08 26.05 8.80
N ILE A 521 -2.07 26.07 10.12
CA ILE A 521 -1.30 27.03 10.92
C ILE A 521 -0.26 26.22 11.69
N GLU A 522 0.96 26.27 11.21
CA GLU A 522 2.09 25.52 11.74
C GLU A 522 2.83 26.37 12.77
N GLN A 523 2.84 25.92 14.03
CA GLN A 523 3.58 26.60 15.09
C GLN A 523 5.00 26.04 15.17
N VAL A 524 5.99 26.90 14.97
CA VAL A 524 7.39 26.51 15.15
C VAL A 524 7.72 26.45 16.65
N ILE A 525 7.68 25.24 17.22
CA ILE A 525 8.07 24.96 18.62
C ILE A 525 9.56 24.57 18.67
N GLY A 526 10.44 25.40 18.10
CA GLY A 526 11.90 25.26 18.22
C GLY A 526 12.54 24.09 17.45
N THR A 527 13.53 24.39 16.62
CA THR A 527 14.31 23.43 15.82
C THR A 527 15.62 23.06 16.52
N ASN A 528 15.83 21.78 16.83
CA ASN A 528 17.05 21.30 17.48
C ASN A 528 17.80 20.24 16.64
N LEU A 529 18.11 20.57 15.39
CA LEU A 529 19.03 19.80 14.53
C LEU A 529 20.51 20.22 14.69
N SER A 530 20.79 21.31 15.40
CA SER A 530 22.17 21.77 15.67
C SER A 530 22.95 20.83 16.59
N ASN A 531 22.24 20.01 17.37
CA ASN A 531 22.83 19.14 18.37
C ASN A 531 23.38 17.81 17.82
N CYS A 532 23.14 17.45 16.55
CA CYS A 532 23.71 16.22 15.96
C CYS A 532 25.16 16.39 15.46
N GLY A 533 25.71 17.61 15.50
CA GLY A 533 27.14 17.86 15.29
C GLY A 533 27.68 17.66 13.86
N LEU A 534 26.86 17.30 12.86
CA LEU A 534 27.30 17.14 11.47
C LEU A 534 26.94 18.28 10.52
N PHE A 535 25.82 18.95 10.77
CA PHE A 535 25.29 19.91 9.82
C PHE A 535 25.52 21.33 10.32
N ASN A 536 26.15 22.15 9.48
CA ASN A 536 26.13 23.59 9.68
C ASN A 536 24.76 24.13 9.25
N VAL A 537 23.79 24.07 10.16
CA VAL A 537 22.41 24.46 9.89
C VAL A 537 22.32 25.99 9.79
N LYS A 538 22.30 26.53 8.58
CA LYS A 538 21.92 27.94 8.34
C LYS A 538 20.39 28.04 8.32
N ARG A 539 19.83 28.83 9.25
CA ARG A 539 18.39 29.02 9.41
C ARG A 539 17.83 29.94 8.31
N GLY A 540 16.73 29.51 7.67
CA GLY A 540 15.82 30.40 6.93
C GLY A 540 16.17 30.74 5.48
N ALA A 541 16.32 29.76 4.58
CA ALA A 541 16.44 30.05 3.15
C ALA A 541 15.74 29.00 2.28
N GLU A 542 15.10 29.48 1.21
CA GLU A 542 14.51 28.65 0.14
C GLU A 542 15.59 27.85 -0.60
N ALA A 543 15.25 26.62 -1.01
CA ALA A 543 16.15 25.71 -1.72
C ALA A 543 16.66 26.28 -3.07
N GLU A 544 16.04 27.34 -3.59
CA GLU A 544 16.33 27.92 -4.91
C GLU A 544 17.25 29.16 -4.90
N SER A 545 17.93 29.47 -3.79
CA SER A 545 18.86 30.60 -3.81
C SER A 545 20.08 30.32 -4.73
N LYS A 546 20.39 31.21 -5.67
CA LYS A 546 21.61 31.17 -6.53
C LYS A 546 22.95 31.32 -5.76
N SER A 547 22.96 31.24 -4.43
CA SER A 547 24.09 31.64 -3.57
C SER A 547 24.82 30.51 -2.84
N TRP A 548 24.48 29.25 -3.11
CA TRP A 548 25.07 28.11 -2.40
C TRP A 548 26.50 27.81 -2.90
N LYS A 549 27.46 27.83 -1.97
CA LYS A 549 28.85 27.37 -2.17
C LYS A 549 29.09 25.91 -1.68
N SER A 550 28.02 25.16 -1.41
CA SER A 550 28.08 23.81 -0.84
C SER A 550 27.64 22.78 -1.88
N ASP A 551 28.33 21.66 -2.00
CA ASP A 551 28.11 20.63 -3.04
C ASP A 551 26.78 19.86 -2.90
N THR A 552 26.13 19.91 -1.72
CA THR A 552 24.87 19.21 -1.43
C THR A 552 23.99 20.00 -0.46
N VAL A 553 22.66 19.87 -0.62
CA VAL A 553 21.62 20.50 0.21
C VAL A 553 20.68 19.43 0.76
N VAL A 554 20.36 19.51 2.06
CA VAL A 554 19.33 18.67 2.69
C VAL A 554 18.15 19.56 3.10
N THR A 555 16.96 19.18 2.66
CA THR A 555 15.70 19.74 3.15
C THR A 555 15.05 18.72 4.08
N VAL A 556 14.54 19.17 5.22
CA VAL A 556 13.81 18.33 6.18
C VAL A 556 12.52 19.04 6.56
N SER A 557 11.39 18.38 6.36
CA SER A 557 10.08 18.76 6.87
C SER A 557 9.67 17.81 7.99
N LEU A 558 9.08 18.36 9.04
CA LEU A 558 8.49 17.60 10.13
C LEU A 558 7.05 18.11 10.30
N SER A 559 6.07 17.25 10.05
CA SER A 559 4.64 17.52 10.17
C SER A 559 4.03 16.68 11.29
N GLU A 560 3.03 17.22 11.99
CA GLU A 560 2.25 16.46 12.97
C GLU A 560 1.02 15.84 12.27
N ILE A 561 0.90 14.51 12.31
CA ILE A 561 -0.26 13.80 11.73
C ILE A 561 -1.38 13.67 12.78
N SER A 562 -1.01 13.44 14.03
CA SER A 562 -1.91 13.40 15.19
C SER A 562 -1.14 13.81 16.44
N GLY A 563 -1.84 14.15 17.53
CA GLY A 563 -1.23 14.50 18.84
C GLY A 563 -0.23 13.49 19.42
N SER A 564 -0.07 12.31 18.78
CA SER A 564 0.85 11.25 19.17
C SER A 564 1.86 10.86 18.08
N ALA A 565 1.71 11.33 16.82
CA ALA A 565 2.51 10.89 15.67
C ALA A 565 2.98 12.06 14.79
N LEU A 566 4.26 12.02 14.42
CA LEU A 566 4.92 12.95 13.52
C LEU A 566 5.30 12.24 12.22
N GLU A 567 5.33 12.98 11.13
CA GLU A 567 5.94 12.59 9.87
C GLU A 567 7.17 13.45 9.62
N LEU A 568 8.31 12.83 9.37
CA LEU A 568 9.52 13.51 8.90
C LEU A 568 9.72 13.14 7.44
N SER A 569 9.74 14.13 6.56
CA SER A 569 10.17 13.97 5.17
C SER A 569 11.50 14.68 4.98
N PHE A 570 12.43 14.09 4.23
CA PHE A 570 13.68 14.76 3.89
C PHE A 570 14.08 14.48 2.45
N ARG A 571 14.71 15.48 1.82
CA ARG A 571 15.25 15.41 0.47
C ARG A 571 16.70 15.85 0.46
N LEU A 572 17.55 15.05 -0.16
CA LEU A 572 18.97 15.33 -0.39
C LEU A 572 19.16 15.68 -1.87
N PHE A 573 19.76 16.82 -2.14
CA PHE A 573 19.95 17.38 -3.46
C PHE A 573 21.43 17.65 -3.71
N ASP A 574 21.96 17.19 -4.83
CA ASP A 574 23.29 17.55 -5.33
C ASP A 574 23.18 18.88 -6.09
N THR A 575 23.88 19.89 -5.62
CA THR A 575 23.82 21.23 -6.21
C THR A 575 24.71 21.38 -7.45
N PHE A 576 25.72 20.51 -7.60
CA PHE A 576 26.61 20.50 -8.75
C PHE A 576 25.92 19.84 -9.96
N THR A 577 25.37 18.63 -9.77
CA THR A 577 24.64 17.92 -10.84
C THR A 577 23.18 18.38 -10.97
N LYS A 578 22.67 19.18 -10.02
CA LYS A 578 21.26 19.57 -9.89
C LYS A 578 20.31 18.37 -9.88
N ARG A 579 20.76 17.25 -9.32
CA ARG A 579 19.97 16.02 -9.22
C ARG A 579 19.57 15.77 -7.77
N GLU A 580 18.34 15.28 -7.62
CA GLU A 580 17.92 14.71 -6.37
C GLU A 580 18.65 13.38 -6.13
N LEU A 581 19.33 13.28 -4.99
CA LEU A 581 20.08 12.08 -4.61
C LEU A 581 19.24 11.09 -3.81
N LEU A 582 18.26 11.59 -3.05
CA LEU A 582 17.41 10.81 -2.16
C LEU A 582 16.19 11.64 -1.69
N THR A 583 15.01 11.04 -1.69
CA THR A 583 13.83 11.53 -0.96
C THR A 583 13.21 10.39 -0.16
N GLN A 584 12.91 10.63 1.11
CA GLN A 584 12.21 9.69 1.97
C GLN A 584 11.27 10.41 2.93
N SER A 585 10.24 9.70 3.39
CA SER A 585 9.41 10.11 4.51
C SER A 585 9.21 8.95 5.49
N VAL A 586 9.02 9.29 6.76
CA VAL A 586 8.79 8.32 7.84
C VAL A 586 7.80 8.89 8.85
N VAL A 587 6.79 8.10 9.19
CA VAL A 587 5.83 8.39 10.26
C VAL A 587 6.25 7.66 11.53
N PHE A 588 6.22 8.34 12.67
CA PHE A 588 6.68 7.80 13.95
C PHE A 588 6.00 8.48 15.15
N PRO A 589 5.94 7.81 16.32
CA PRO A 589 5.43 8.43 17.53
C PRO A 589 6.26 9.67 17.92
N ALA A 590 5.61 10.77 18.32
CA ALA A 590 6.30 12.04 18.61
C ALA A 590 7.46 11.90 19.60
N LYS A 591 7.34 10.99 20.58
CA LYS A 591 8.40 10.65 21.55
C LYS A 591 9.71 10.15 20.92
N ASP A 592 9.66 9.59 19.71
CA ASP A 592 10.79 8.95 19.03
C ASP A 592 11.53 9.90 18.06
N TRP A 593 11.14 11.18 17.98
CA TRP A 593 11.68 12.15 17.02
C TRP A 593 13.20 12.20 16.96
N ARG A 594 13.86 12.09 18.12
CA ARG A 594 15.32 12.16 18.18
C ARG A 594 15.98 10.93 17.57
N LYS A 595 15.43 9.75 17.85
CA LYS A 595 15.88 8.48 17.26
C LYS A 595 15.71 8.50 15.74
N ILE A 596 14.59 9.04 15.26
CA ILE A 596 14.37 9.19 13.81
C ILE A 596 15.34 10.19 13.20
N GLY A 597 15.62 11.32 13.86
CA GLY A 597 16.64 12.27 13.39
C GLY A 597 18.03 11.64 13.27
N HIS A 598 18.39 10.74 14.19
CA HIS A 598 19.63 9.95 14.10
C HIS A 598 19.61 8.99 12.90
N LEU A 599 18.52 8.23 12.70
CA LEU A 599 18.38 7.32 11.55
C LEU A 599 18.45 8.07 10.19
N VAL A 600 17.81 9.24 10.08
CA VAL A 600 17.88 10.08 8.89
C VAL A 600 19.31 10.54 8.62
N SER A 601 20.04 10.91 9.68
CA SER A 601 21.46 11.28 9.57
C SER A 601 22.30 10.10 9.08
N ASP A 602 21.99 8.87 9.50
CA ASP A 602 22.67 7.66 9.05
C ASP A 602 22.47 7.40 7.56
N VAL A 603 21.24 7.55 7.08
CA VAL A 603 20.89 7.38 5.66
C VAL A 603 21.57 8.44 4.80
N ILE A 604 21.58 9.71 5.24
CA ILE A 604 22.25 10.80 4.52
C ILE A 604 23.77 10.54 4.46
N HIS A 605 24.38 10.13 5.57
CA HIS A 605 25.80 9.85 5.64
C HIS A 605 26.21 8.69 4.72
N ASP A 606 25.45 7.59 4.74
CA ASP A 606 25.68 6.45 3.87
C ASP A 606 25.55 6.85 2.40
N ARG A 607 24.53 7.64 2.05
CA ARG A 607 24.33 8.10 0.68
C ARG A 607 25.45 9.01 0.15
N LEU A 608 26.01 9.87 1.00
CA LEU A 608 27.04 10.84 0.62
C LEU A 608 28.46 10.27 0.63
N ILE A 609 28.75 9.38 1.58
CA ILE A 609 30.13 8.95 1.87
C ILE A 609 30.35 7.48 1.52
N GLY A 610 29.27 6.69 1.35
CA GLY A 610 29.35 5.24 1.11
C GLY A 610 29.80 4.45 2.35
N GLU A 611 29.71 5.05 3.53
CA GLU A 611 30.02 4.44 4.81
C GLU A 611 28.79 4.49 5.72
N LYS A 612 28.51 3.38 6.42
CA LYS A 612 27.42 3.31 7.40
C LYS A 612 27.51 4.44 8.42
N GLY A 613 26.40 5.13 8.63
CA GLY A 613 26.28 6.15 9.66
C GLY A 613 26.39 5.58 11.08
N HIS A 614 26.73 6.44 12.02
CA HIS A 614 26.92 6.10 13.44
C HIS A 614 26.02 6.95 14.36
N PHE A 615 25.05 7.67 13.85
CA PHE A 615 24.23 8.63 14.60
C PHE A 615 23.23 7.96 15.53
N ASN A 616 22.69 6.79 15.15
CA ASN A 616 21.79 6.01 16.02
C ASN A 616 22.52 5.11 17.02
N THR A 617 23.82 5.34 17.25
CA THR A 617 24.63 4.58 18.21
C THR A 617 24.62 5.23 19.60
N LYS A 618 25.13 4.48 20.57
CA LYS A 618 25.17 4.87 21.98
C LYS A 618 26.58 4.74 22.54
N ILE A 619 26.84 5.52 23.57
CA ILE A 619 28.07 5.50 24.35
C ILE A 619 27.72 5.00 25.74
N THR A 620 28.48 4.03 26.25
CA THR A 620 28.46 3.67 27.67
C THR A 620 29.77 4.09 28.31
N TYR A 621 29.71 4.50 29.57
CA TYR A 621 30.86 5.03 30.30
C TYR A 621 30.62 4.89 31.81
N ILE A 622 31.68 5.05 32.60
CA ILE A 622 31.57 5.22 34.04
C ILE A 622 31.38 6.71 34.34
N ALA A 623 30.21 7.04 34.86
CA ALA A 623 29.92 8.34 35.45
C ALA A 623 30.41 8.35 36.90
N GLU A 624 31.09 9.42 37.29
CA GLU A 624 31.68 9.57 38.62
C GLU A 624 31.35 10.94 39.22
N GLU A 625 30.82 10.92 40.44
CA GLU A 625 30.49 12.10 41.23
C GLU A 625 30.89 11.89 42.69
N LYS A 626 30.97 12.97 43.47
CA LYS A 626 31.14 12.87 44.92
C LYS A 626 29.78 12.93 45.59
N ASP A 627 29.51 12.02 46.52
CA ASP A 627 28.33 12.12 47.39
C ASP A 627 28.49 13.24 48.43
N SER A 628 27.45 13.43 49.26
CA SER A 628 27.44 14.42 50.35
C SER A 628 28.55 14.22 51.39
N ASN A 629 29.18 13.04 51.43
CA ASN A 629 30.28 12.70 52.32
C ASN A 629 31.64 12.72 51.60
N TYR A 630 31.73 13.33 50.42
CA TYR A 630 32.91 13.39 49.55
C TYR A 630 33.43 12.03 49.06
N LYS A 631 32.65 10.96 49.19
CA LYS A 631 33.00 9.63 48.67
C LYS A 631 32.68 9.56 47.17
N SER A 632 33.60 8.97 46.40
CA SER A 632 33.39 8.76 44.97
C SER A 632 32.29 7.71 44.74
N VAL A 633 31.24 8.12 44.05
CA VAL A 633 30.13 7.28 43.60
C VAL A 633 30.29 7.07 42.11
N ARG A 634 30.45 5.79 41.71
CA ARG A 634 30.59 5.39 40.31
C ARG A 634 29.32 4.73 39.83
N LYS A 635 28.85 5.10 38.65
CA LYS A 635 27.65 4.55 38.01
C LYS A 635 27.96 4.17 36.58
N VAL A 636 27.42 3.05 36.11
CA VAL A 636 27.38 2.75 34.68
C VAL A 636 26.32 3.65 34.05
N ALA A 637 26.73 4.45 33.08
CA ALA A 637 25.85 5.32 32.32
C ALA A 637 25.79 4.90 30.85
N VAL A 638 24.68 5.22 30.20
CA VAL A 638 24.52 5.12 28.75
C VAL A 638 23.89 6.40 28.23
N MET A 639 24.36 6.87 27.08
CA MET A 639 23.83 8.04 26.39
C MET A 639 23.81 7.79 24.88
N ASN A 640 23.04 8.58 24.15
CA ASN A 640 23.14 8.63 22.71
C ASN A 640 24.49 9.25 22.30
N GLN A 641 24.94 8.98 21.08
CA GLN A 641 26.19 9.52 20.52
C GLN A 641 26.34 11.04 20.67
N ASP A 642 25.22 11.77 20.61
CA ASP A 642 25.16 13.24 20.72
C ASP A 642 25.15 13.77 22.17
N GLY A 643 25.35 12.90 23.16
CA GLY A 643 25.36 13.23 24.59
C GLY A 643 23.97 13.35 25.23
N SER A 644 22.89 13.06 24.49
CA SER A 644 21.52 13.11 25.01
C SER A 644 21.04 11.79 25.60
N ASN A 645 19.85 11.83 26.24
CA ASN A 645 19.17 10.65 26.79
C ASN A 645 20.06 9.82 27.74
N ILE A 646 20.78 10.53 28.61
CA ILE A 646 21.65 9.92 29.61
C ILE A 646 20.78 9.12 30.57
N LYS A 647 21.14 7.85 30.77
CA LYS A 647 20.51 6.95 31.73
C LYS A 647 21.60 6.31 32.58
N TYR A 648 21.43 6.36 33.89
CA TYR A 648 22.26 5.62 34.84
C TYR A 648 21.66 4.22 35.01
N LEU A 649 22.43 3.19 34.69
CA LEU A 649 22.01 1.79 34.75
C LEU A 649 22.21 1.16 36.13
N THR A 650 22.99 1.83 36.99
CA THR A 650 23.30 1.42 38.36
C THR A 650 23.13 2.60 39.30
N ASN A 651 22.73 2.33 40.55
CA ASN A 651 22.40 3.38 41.52
C ASN A 651 23.61 3.94 42.28
N GLY A 652 24.80 3.32 42.13
CA GLY A 652 26.04 3.78 42.77
C GLY A 652 26.26 3.24 44.18
N ASP A 653 25.47 2.23 44.60
CA ASP A 653 25.59 1.51 45.86
C ASP A 653 26.81 0.57 45.91
N ARG A 654 27.40 0.26 44.75
CA ARG A 654 28.53 -0.67 44.59
C ARG A 654 29.58 -0.06 43.68
N PHE A 655 30.82 -0.51 43.87
CA PHE A 655 31.90 -0.14 42.96
C PHE A 655 31.68 -0.82 41.60
N VAL A 656 31.56 -0.02 40.55
CA VAL A 656 31.39 -0.50 39.17
C VAL A 656 32.50 0.02 38.26
N SER A 657 32.88 -0.78 37.25
CA SER A 657 33.89 -0.40 36.28
C SER A 657 33.69 -1.04 34.90
N THR A 658 34.33 -0.43 33.90
CA THR A 658 34.58 -0.99 32.57
C THR A 658 33.33 -1.54 31.84
N PRO A 659 32.33 -0.69 31.57
CA PRO A 659 31.13 -1.11 30.86
C PRO A 659 31.42 -1.33 29.38
N ARG A 660 30.82 -2.36 28.79
CA ARG A 660 31.01 -2.77 27.39
C ARG A 660 29.71 -3.19 26.75
N PHE A 661 29.46 -2.70 25.54
CA PHE A 661 28.30 -3.16 24.79
C PHE A 661 28.50 -4.61 24.32
N SER A 662 27.41 -5.38 24.34
CA SER A 662 27.35 -6.62 23.58
C SER A 662 27.41 -6.30 22.07
N PRO A 663 27.93 -7.21 21.22
CA PRO A 663 28.05 -6.97 19.78
C PRO A 663 26.71 -6.65 19.10
N ASN A 664 25.61 -7.17 19.63
CA ASN A 664 24.25 -6.89 19.15
C ASN A 664 23.62 -5.60 19.72
N GLY A 665 24.34 -4.85 20.56
CA GLY A 665 23.88 -3.60 21.18
C GLY A 665 22.74 -3.74 22.20
N LYS A 666 22.30 -4.97 22.51
CA LYS A 666 21.12 -5.22 23.38
C LYS A 666 21.46 -5.29 24.88
N GLY A 667 22.73 -5.44 25.24
CA GLY A 667 23.17 -5.54 26.61
C GLY A 667 24.48 -4.81 26.88
N ILE A 668 24.77 -4.59 28.17
CA ILE A 668 26.04 -4.07 28.65
C ILE A 668 26.61 -5.02 29.69
N VAL A 669 27.86 -5.43 29.50
CA VAL A 669 28.65 -6.10 30.54
C VAL A 669 29.42 -5.05 31.33
N TYR A 670 29.39 -5.15 32.64
CA TYR A 670 30.22 -4.34 33.53
C TYR A 670 30.72 -5.18 34.70
N ILE A 671 31.74 -4.67 35.40
CA ILE A 671 32.32 -5.35 36.56
C ILE A 671 31.87 -4.64 37.82
N SER A 672 31.38 -5.41 38.79
CA SER A 672 31.10 -4.95 40.15
C SER A 672 32.10 -5.60 41.12
N TYR A 673 32.58 -4.85 42.10
CA TYR A 673 33.45 -5.39 43.15
C TYR A 673 32.78 -5.29 44.51
N ALA A 674 32.71 -6.42 45.24
CA ALA A 674 32.17 -6.49 46.59
C ALA A 674 32.80 -7.65 47.35
N ASN A 675 33.08 -7.44 48.65
CA ASN A 675 33.54 -8.49 49.58
C ASN A 675 34.74 -9.32 49.06
N GLY A 676 35.74 -8.68 48.47
CA GLY A 676 36.94 -9.38 47.96
C GLY A 676 36.79 -9.99 46.56
N LYS A 677 35.58 -10.02 46.00
CA LYS A 677 35.26 -10.69 44.73
C LYS A 677 34.86 -9.72 43.64
N SER A 678 35.22 -10.09 42.42
CA SER A 678 34.78 -9.42 41.19
C SER A 678 33.61 -10.18 40.56
N TYR A 679 32.53 -9.48 40.26
CA TYR A 679 31.32 -10.00 39.61
C TYR A 679 31.23 -9.43 38.20
N ILE A 680 31.10 -10.30 37.21
CA ILE A 680 30.79 -9.91 35.83
C ILE A 680 29.28 -9.92 35.68
N ILE A 681 28.70 -8.74 35.46
CA ILE A 681 27.25 -8.55 35.38
C ILE A 681 26.89 -8.19 33.95
N LEU A 682 25.87 -8.85 33.40
CA LEU A 682 25.23 -8.49 32.14
C LEU A 682 23.88 -7.82 32.44
N LYS A 683 23.75 -6.56 32.01
CA LYS A 683 22.51 -5.79 32.02
C LYS A 683 21.86 -5.87 30.65
N ASN A 684 20.60 -6.29 30.59
CA ASN A 684 19.78 -6.19 29.38
C ASN A 684 19.18 -4.78 29.29
N LEU A 685 19.30 -4.13 28.12
CA LEU A 685 18.85 -2.74 27.94
C LEU A 685 17.37 -2.61 27.60
N LYS A 686 16.69 -3.70 27.22
CA LYS A 686 15.27 -3.70 26.85
C LYS A 686 14.36 -3.83 28.08
N ASP A 687 14.63 -4.83 28.92
CA ASP A 687 13.81 -5.16 30.10
C ASP A 687 14.47 -4.74 31.43
N HIS A 688 15.67 -4.17 31.37
CA HIS A 688 16.45 -3.70 32.53
C HIS A 688 16.84 -4.80 33.52
N THR A 689 16.76 -6.07 33.13
CA THR A 689 17.18 -7.20 33.97
C THR A 689 18.70 -7.31 34.09
N GLU A 690 19.16 -7.77 35.26
CA GLU A 690 20.57 -8.06 35.54
C GLU A 690 20.79 -9.53 35.77
N SER A 691 21.90 -10.04 35.23
CA SER A 691 22.35 -11.41 35.49
C SER A 691 23.83 -11.40 35.85
N ILE A 692 24.17 -12.08 36.95
CA ILE A 692 25.57 -12.36 37.28
C ILE A 692 26.02 -13.50 36.35
N ILE A 693 26.92 -13.20 35.43
CA ILE A 693 27.49 -14.20 34.52
C ILE A 693 28.41 -15.12 35.31
N SER A 694 29.33 -14.54 36.08
CA SER A 694 30.31 -15.27 36.89
C SER A 694 30.87 -14.39 38.00
N ALA A 695 31.38 -15.02 39.04
CA ALA A 695 32.08 -14.40 40.17
C ALA A 695 33.51 -14.97 40.25
N PHE A 696 34.48 -14.11 40.53
CA PHE A 696 35.89 -14.44 40.60
C PHE A 696 36.49 -13.94 41.91
N GLU A 697 37.33 -14.77 42.53
CA GLU A 697 38.25 -14.30 43.57
C GLU A 697 39.28 -13.35 42.95
N GLY A 698 39.65 -12.28 43.66
CA GLY A 698 40.59 -11.29 43.16
C GLY A 698 39.95 -10.24 42.22
N VAL A 699 40.78 -9.60 41.40
CA VAL A 699 40.39 -8.46 40.58
C VAL A 699 40.21 -8.89 39.13
N VAL A 700 39.01 -8.69 38.59
CA VAL A 700 38.75 -8.80 37.15
C VAL A 700 38.66 -7.40 36.54
N SER A 701 39.21 -7.23 35.34
CA SER A 701 39.13 -5.97 34.59
C SER A 701 39.07 -6.20 33.07
N ALA A 702 38.76 -5.13 32.33
CA ALA A 702 38.77 -5.10 30.87
C ALA A 702 38.01 -6.27 30.20
N PRO A 703 36.71 -6.47 30.50
CA PRO A 703 35.92 -7.44 29.76
C PRO A 703 35.85 -6.98 28.29
N ARG A 704 35.88 -7.92 27.34
CA ARG A 704 35.62 -7.67 25.93
C ARG A 704 34.88 -8.84 25.32
N PHE A 705 33.78 -8.57 24.63
CA PHE A 705 33.06 -9.60 23.90
C PHE A 705 33.86 -10.13 22.73
N SER A 706 33.71 -11.42 22.44
CA SER A 706 33.97 -11.92 21.10
C SER A 706 32.99 -11.28 20.11
N PRO A 707 33.42 -10.97 18.86
CA PRO A 707 32.55 -10.45 17.81
C PRO A 707 31.23 -11.22 17.61
N ASP A 708 31.23 -12.55 17.81
CA ASP A 708 30.01 -13.38 17.74
C ASP A 708 29.12 -13.33 19.00
N GLY A 709 29.55 -12.64 20.05
CA GLY A 709 28.84 -12.47 21.31
C GLY A 709 28.77 -13.73 22.19
N LYS A 710 29.52 -14.79 21.90
CA LYS A 710 29.46 -16.06 22.64
C LYS A 710 30.41 -16.14 23.85
N SER A 711 31.43 -15.30 23.91
CA SER A 711 32.43 -15.32 24.96
C SER A 711 32.91 -13.93 25.38
N LEU A 712 33.54 -13.84 26.54
CA LEU A 712 34.21 -12.64 27.05
C LEU A 712 35.69 -12.94 27.29
N LEU A 713 36.58 -12.10 26.78
CA LEU A 713 37.95 -12.01 27.29
C LEU A 713 37.98 -11.12 28.52
N ILE A 714 38.72 -11.52 29.55
CA ILE A 714 38.87 -10.77 30.79
C ILE A 714 40.32 -10.80 31.26
N SER A 715 40.76 -9.73 31.92
CA SER A 715 42.03 -9.73 32.67
C SER A 715 41.72 -10.13 34.11
N HIS A 716 42.30 -11.21 34.60
CA HIS A 716 42.06 -11.74 35.95
C HIS A 716 43.36 -11.73 36.75
N SER A 717 43.36 -10.96 37.85
CA SER A 717 44.47 -10.82 38.77
C SER A 717 44.17 -11.57 40.08
N LEU A 718 44.97 -12.59 40.37
CA LEU A 718 44.83 -13.44 41.56
C LEU A 718 46.20 -13.99 41.96
N GLY A 719 46.53 -13.87 43.25
CA GLY A 719 47.78 -14.44 43.80
C GLY A 719 49.06 -13.83 43.20
N GLY A 720 49.03 -12.55 42.81
CA GLY A 720 50.17 -11.84 42.21
C GLY A 720 50.35 -12.07 40.70
N GLU A 721 49.66 -13.03 40.10
CA GLU A 721 49.62 -13.20 38.64
C GLU A 721 48.46 -12.41 38.03
N THR A 722 48.65 -11.88 36.82
CA THR A 722 47.55 -11.30 36.02
C THR A 722 47.50 -11.94 34.64
N ASN A 723 46.45 -12.71 34.37
CA ASN A 723 46.30 -13.50 33.15
C ASN A 723 45.01 -13.17 32.41
N ILE A 724 45.02 -13.44 31.10
CA ILE A 724 43.84 -13.32 30.25
C ILE A 724 43.07 -14.63 30.26
N LEU A 725 41.79 -14.56 30.58
CA LEU A 725 40.86 -15.69 30.50
C LEU A 725 39.82 -15.44 29.42
N SER A 726 39.34 -16.51 28.80
CA SER A 726 38.14 -16.53 27.98
C SER A 726 37.01 -17.20 28.76
N LEU A 727 35.91 -16.48 28.98
CA LEU A 727 34.69 -16.95 29.64
C LEU A 727 33.63 -17.22 28.57
N ASN A 728 33.16 -18.46 28.47
CA ASN A 728 32.04 -18.81 27.60
C ASN A 728 30.71 -18.40 28.29
N LEU A 729 29.88 -17.63 27.61
CA LEU A 729 28.68 -17.03 28.23
C LEU A 729 27.54 -18.02 28.45
N SER A 730 27.45 -19.07 27.64
CA SER A 730 26.41 -20.10 27.76
C SER A 730 26.75 -21.11 28.87
N SER A 731 27.93 -21.73 28.77
CA SER A 731 28.37 -22.76 29.72
C SER A 731 28.91 -22.21 31.03
N LYS A 732 29.17 -20.88 31.11
CA LYS A 732 29.87 -20.20 32.21
C LYS A 732 31.27 -20.75 32.52
N ARG A 733 31.84 -21.55 31.63
CA ARG A 733 33.19 -22.12 31.79
C ARG A 733 34.26 -21.12 31.37
N THR A 734 35.35 -21.09 32.13
CA THR A 734 36.52 -20.23 31.87
C THR A 734 37.70 -21.04 31.35
N LYS A 735 38.45 -20.46 30.40
CA LYS A 735 39.68 -21.01 29.85
C LYS A 735 40.81 -19.99 29.96
N LYS A 736 41.93 -20.37 30.57
CA LYS A 736 43.14 -19.53 30.68
C LYS A 736 43.83 -19.45 29.30
N ILE A 737 44.01 -18.24 28.77
CA ILE A 737 44.62 -17.98 27.46
C ILE A 737 46.12 -17.68 27.60
N THR A 738 46.48 -16.76 28.48
CA THR A 738 47.90 -16.51 28.82
C THR A 738 48.29 -17.30 30.06
N LYS A 739 49.55 -17.74 30.12
CA LYS A 739 50.12 -18.47 31.25
C LYS A 739 51.48 -17.86 31.61
N GLY A 740 51.86 -17.93 32.88
CA GLY A 740 53.16 -17.45 33.38
C GLY A 740 53.03 -16.31 34.38
N SER A 741 54.18 -15.81 34.82
CA SER A 741 54.31 -14.73 35.81
C SER A 741 54.14 -13.32 35.23
N ALA A 742 54.14 -13.18 33.90
CA ALA A 742 53.97 -11.89 33.23
C ALA A 742 52.55 -11.32 33.42
N ILE A 743 52.44 -10.02 33.61
CA ILE A 743 51.19 -9.28 33.76
C ILE A 743 50.58 -9.06 32.38
N SER A 744 49.53 -9.83 32.06
CA SER A 744 48.81 -9.75 30.78
C SER A 744 47.41 -9.17 30.97
N THR A 745 47.13 -8.04 30.31
CA THR A 745 45.91 -7.24 30.53
C THR A 745 45.33 -6.67 29.24
N SER A 746 44.10 -6.14 29.34
CA SER A 746 43.39 -5.41 28.29
C SER A 746 43.30 -6.15 26.94
N PRO A 747 42.76 -7.39 26.93
CA PRO A 747 42.56 -8.12 25.68
C PRO A 747 41.55 -7.45 24.75
N SER A 748 41.69 -7.66 23.44
CA SER A 748 40.67 -7.36 22.41
C SER A 748 40.78 -8.37 21.27
N PHE A 749 39.64 -8.84 20.75
CA PHE A 749 39.61 -9.66 19.53
C PHE A 749 39.75 -8.80 18.27
N SER A 750 40.25 -9.40 17.18
CA SER A 750 39.96 -8.93 15.83
C SER A 750 38.49 -9.20 15.46
N PRO A 751 37.84 -8.39 14.60
CA PRO A 751 36.49 -8.60 14.09
C PRO A 751 36.26 -9.98 13.48
N ASP A 752 37.29 -10.57 12.85
CA ASP A 752 37.23 -11.90 12.28
C ASP A 752 37.52 -13.04 13.28
N GLN A 753 37.80 -12.71 14.54
CA GLN A 753 38.11 -13.62 15.66
C GLN A 753 39.36 -14.48 15.49
N LYS A 754 40.15 -14.26 14.44
CA LYS A 754 41.39 -15.00 14.21
C LYS A 754 42.51 -14.58 15.14
N TYR A 755 42.47 -13.33 15.62
CA TYR A 755 43.52 -12.74 16.44
C TYR A 755 42.98 -12.21 17.76
N MET A 756 43.84 -12.21 18.78
CA MET A 756 43.65 -11.45 20.01
C MET A 756 44.86 -10.57 20.25
N ILE A 757 44.64 -9.28 20.47
CA ILE A 757 45.66 -8.36 20.96
C ILE A 757 45.52 -8.14 22.46
N PHE A 758 46.63 -7.93 23.15
CA PHE A 758 46.67 -7.60 24.58
C PHE A 758 47.96 -6.87 24.94
N SER A 759 47.99 -6.23 26.10
CA SER A 759 49.23 -5.66 26.66
C SER A 759 49.86 -6.62 27.67
N SER A 760 51.18 -6.79 27.61
CA SER A 760 51.92 -7.68 28.50
C SER A 760 53.35 -7.21 28.76
N ASP A 761 53.94 -7.60 29.88
CA ASP A 761 55.34 -7.33 30.24
C ASP A 761 56.27 -8.54 30.03
N ILE A 762 55.85 -9.53 29.21
CA ILE A 762 56.64 -10.72 28.87
C ILE A 762 58.09 -10.39 28.44
N SER A 763 58.34 -9.24 27.79
CA SER A 763 59.69 -8.78 27.42
C SER A 763 60.30 -7.74 28.38
N GLY A 764 59.94 -7.76 29.67
CA GLY A 764 60.48 -6.90 30.73
C GLY A 764 59.87 -5.49 30.83
N SER A 765 59.12 -5.05 29.83
CA SER A 765 58.32 -3.81 29.88
C SER A 765 56.98 -4.02 29.20
N GLN A 766 55.97 -3.23 29.58
CA GLN A 766 54.61 -3.35 29.06
C GLN A 766 54.53 -2.99 27.57
N GLN A 767 54.21 -3.96 26.72
CA GLN A 767 54.18 -3.90 25.26
C GLN A 767 52.93 -4.58 24.71
N LEU A 768 52.62 -4.39 23.42
CA LEU A 768 51.49 -5.02 22.74
C LEU A 768 51.88 -6.33 22.08
N TYR A 769 51.06 -7.35 22.30
CA TYR A 769 51.23 -8.70 21.75
C TYR A 769 49.97 -9.17 21.06
N VAL A 770 50.14 -9.89 19.96
CA VAL A 770 49.07 -10.57 19.23
C VAL A 770 49.23 -12.08 19.36
N ILE A 771 48.14 -12.79 19.66
CA ILE A 771 48.02 -14.24 19.48
C ILE A 771 47.18 -14.49 18.24
N ASP A 772 47.70 -15.35 17.36
CA ASP A 772 46.97 -15.92 16.24
C ASP A 772 46.35 -17.26 16.67
N PHE A 773 45.03 -17.34 16.71
CA PHE A 773 44.30 -18.56 17.08
C PHE A 773 44.25 -19.60 15.97
N THR A 774 44.55 -19.24 14.72
CA THR A 774 44.66 -20.16 13.58
C THR A 774 45.98 -20.92 13.59
N ASN A 775 47.03 -20.34 14.19
CA ASN A 775 48.31 -21.00 14.38
C ASN A 775 48.25 -22.03 15.52
N LYS A 776 48.69 -23.27 15.27
CA LYS A 776 48.71 -24.35 16.28
C LYS A 776 49.48 -23.97 17.56
N SER A 777 50.56 -23.19 17.45
CA SER A 777 51.41 -22.82 18.58
C SER A 777 50.78 -21.79 19.53
N LYS A 778 49.88 -20.93 19.02
CA LYS A 778 49.21 -19.83 19.75
C LYS A 778 50.16 -18.99 20.60
N LYS A 779 51.43 -18.88 20.20
CA LYS A 779 52.45 -18.11 20.92
C LYS A 779 52.21 -16.61 20.75
N PRO A 780 52.29 -15.80 21.82
CA PRO A 780 52.24 -14.35 21.71
C PRO A 780 53.38 -13.80 20.85
N LYS A 781 53.06 -12.93 19.89
CA LYS A 781 54.02 -12.18 19.08
C LYS A 781 53.94 -10.70 19.42
N ARG A 782 55.06 -10.09 19.81
CA ARG A 782 55.15 -8.65 20.06
C ARG A 782 54.98 -7.88 18.75
N ILE A 783 54.20 -6.80 18.78
CA ILE A 783 54.00 -5.91 17.62
C ILE A 783 54.43 -4.46 17.86
N SER A 784 54.53 -4.01 19.12
CA SER A 784 54.99 -2.65 19.43
C SER A 784 56.50 -2.61 19.66
N PHE A 785 57.25 -1.85 18.87
CA PHE A 785 58.72 -1.76 18.97
C PHE A 785 59.25 -0.34 19.23
N GLY A 786 58.36 0.65 19.33
CA GLY A 786 58.76 2.01 19.69
C GLY A 786 59.15 2.17 21.16
N SER A 787 59.66 3.35 21.49
CA SER A 787 60.07 3.72 22.86
C SER A 787 58.86 3.96 23.77
N GLY A 788 58.99 3.59 25.06
CA GLY A 788 57.92 3.73 26.05
C GLY A 788 57.12 2.44 26.31
N ARG A 789 56.02 2.59 27.04
CA ARG A 789 55.11 1.49 27.41
C ARG A 789 53.80 1.59 26.62
N TYR A 790 53.23 0.46 26.26
CA TYR A 790 52.00 0.39 25.47
C TYR A 790 50.91 -0.38 26.24
N ALA A 791 49.71 0.18 26.27
CA ALA A 791 48.60 -0.33 27.06
C ALA A 791 47.25 -0.21 26.32
N THR A 792 46.24 -0.91 26.83
CA THR A 792 44.83 -0.83 26.39
C THR A 792 44.63 -0.90 24.86
N PRO A 793 45.17 -1.93 24.17
CA PRO A 793 44.97 -2.08 22.74
C PRO A 793 43.52 -2.44 22.40
N VAL A 794 42.99 -1.86 21.32
CA VAL A 794 41.66 -2.18 20.79
C VAL A 794 41.70 -2.22 19.27
N TRP A 795 41.25 -3.34 18.69
CA TRP A 795 41.15 -3.50 17.24
C TRP A 795 40.04 -2.59 16.68
N SER A 796 40.31 -2.00 15.52
CA SER A 796 39.31 -1.25 14.76
C SER A 796 38.20 -2.19 14.25
N PRO A 797 36.96 -1.67 14.06
CA PRO A 797 35.86 -2.46 13.49
C PRO A 797 36.14 -2.97 12.06
N LYS A 798 36.91 -2.21 11.27
CA LYS A 798 37.36 -2.58 9.91
C LYS A 798 38.50 -3.59 9.92
N GLY A 799 39.28 -3.58 11.00
CA GLY A 799 40.36 -4.52 11.23
C GLY A 799 41.70 -4.20 10.60
N ASP A 800 41.81 -3.03 10.00
CA ASP A 800 42.99 -2.47 9.38
C ASP A 800 43.91 -1.75 10.37
N LEU A 801 43.38 -1.33 11.53
CA LEU A 801 44.11 -0.58 12.56
C LEU A 801 43.88 -1.10 13.98
N ILE A 802 44.83 -0.75 14.86
CA ILE A 802 44.81 -1.00 16.30
C ILE A 802 45.02 0.33 17.02
N ALA A 803 44.06 0.74 17.85
CA ALA A 803 44.23 1.87 18.77
C ALA A 803 44.89 1.40 20.06
N PHE A 804 45.71 2.25 20.67
CA PHE A 804 46.40 1.94 21.92
C PHE A 804 46.67 3.21 22.73
N THR A 805 46.94 3.01 24.02
CA THR A 805 47.53 4.03 24.90
C THR A 805 49.04 3.83 24.94
N LYS A 806 49.81 4.90 24.79
CA LYS A 806 51.27 4.89 24.95
C LYS A 806 51.70 5.81 26.08
N ILE A 807 52.65 5.37 26.89
CA ILE A 807 53.20 6.12 28.02
C ILE A 807 54.69 6.31 27.77
N GLN A 808 55.10 7.56 27.62
CA GLN A 808 56.47 7.91 27.32
C GLN A 808 56.83 9.23 27.99
N SER A 809 57.94 9.23 28.74
CA SER A 809 58.47 10.43 29.43
C SER A 809 57.43 11.17 30.29
N GLY A 810 56.63 10.41 31.06
CA GLY A 810 55.60 10.97 31.95
C GLY A 810 54.32 11.45 31.26
N LYS A 811 54.24 11.35 29.92
CA LYS A 811 53.06 11.72 29.14
C LYS A 811 52.33 10.51 28.58
N PHE A 812 51.04 10.68 28.34
CA PHE A 812 50.16 9.66 27.77
C PHE A 812 49.70 10.08 26.39
N TYR A 813 49.59 9.10 25.49
CA TYR A 813 49.20 9.28 24.10
C TYR A 813 48.10 8.30 23.71
N ILE A 814 47.17 8.73 22.87
CA ILE A 814 46.33 7.81 22.08
C ILE A 814 46.97 7.71 20.71
N GLY A 815 47.28 6.50 20.29
CA GLY A 815 47.89 6.21 19.00
C GLY A 815 47.17 5.11 18.25
N VAL A 816 47.50 4.98 16.96
CA VAL A 816 47.07 3.90 16.08
C VAL A 816 48.26 3.29 15.35
N MET A 817 48.19 1.99 15.06
CA MET A 817 49.17 1.26 14.24
C MET A 817 48.46 0.18 13.42
N LYS A 818 49.13 -0.34 12.38
CA LYS A 818 48.65 -1.53 11.65
C LYS A 818 48.78 -2.80 12.51
N PRO A 819 48.01 -3.88 12.23
CA PRO A 819 48.11 -5.14 12.96
C PRO A 819 49.49 -5.79 12.97
N ASP A 820 50.35 -5.47 12.01
CA ASP A 820 51.74 -5.93 11.95
C ASP A 820 52.72 -5.07 12.78
N GLY A 821 52.22 -4.01 13.43
CA GLY A 821 53.01 -3.08 14.24
C GLY A 821 53.58 -1.90 13.48
N LYS A 822 53.39 -1.81 12.15
CA LYS A 822 53.90 -0.71 11.33
C LYS A 822 53.00 0.52 11.39
N GLU A 823 53.50 1.63 10.87
CA GLU A 823 52.79 2.90 10.72
C GLU A 823 52.18 3.42 12.03
N GLU A 824 52.98 3.40 13.10
CA GLU A 824 52.59 4.02 14.37
C GLU A 824 52.35 5.52 14.18
N ARG A 825 51.17 5.99 14.61
CA ARG A 825 50.78 7.41 14.57
C ARG A 825 50.17 7.81 15.91
N LEU A 826 50.69 8.87 16.51
CA LEU A 826 50.10 9.48 17.71
C LEU A 826 49.07 10.54 17.31
N LEU A 827 47.90 10.49 17.96
CA LEU A 827 46.72 11.28 17.62
C LEU A 827 46.39 12.32 18.70
N SER A 828 46.65 12.00 19.96
CA SER A 828 46.42 12.86 21.11
C SER A 828 47.53 12.72 22.13
N GLU A 829 47.76 13.77 22.91
CA GLU A 829 48.73 13.85 24.02
C GLU A 829 48.07 14.48 25.26
N GLY A 830 48.45 14.05 26.45
CA GLY A 830 48.06 14.68 27.71
C GLY A 830 48.73 14.08 28.94
N HIS A 831 48.42 14.64 30.12
CA HIS A 831 48.95 14.19 31.41
C HIS A 831 48.49 12.77 31.77
N LYS A 832 47.21 12.48 31.53
CA LYS A 832 46.65 11.12 31.64
C LYS A 832 45.52 10.97 30.63
N ILE A 833 45.79 10.23 29.56
CA ILE A 833 44.79 9.83 28.56
C ILE A 833 44.84 8.32 28.35
N GLU A 834 43.69 7.66 28.36
CA GLU A 834 43.62 6.20 28.34
C GLU A 834 42.27 5.68 27.85
N SER A 835 42.18 4.35 27.72
CA SER A 835 40.95 3.63 27.39
C SER A 835 40.32 4.05 26.06
N PRO A 836 41.04 3.90 24.94
CA PRO A 836 40.48 4.15 23.62
C PRO A 836 39.34 3.16 23.32
N ALA A 837 38.31 3.64 22.65
CA ALA A 837 37.28 2.83 22.01
C ALA A 837 36.96 3.42 20.64
N TRP A 838 36.72 2.55 19.67
CA TRP A 838 36.45 2.95 18.29
C TRP A 838 34.99 3.34 18.10
N LEU A 839 34.76 4.35 17.28
CA LEU A 839 33.46 4.50 16.63
C LEU A 839 33.23 3.34 15.64
N PRO A 840 31.97 2.90 15.41
CA PRO A 840 31.66 1.76 14.54
C PRO A 840 32.16 1.93 13.10
N ASN A 841 32.26 3.16 12.59
CA ASN A 841 32.80 3.45 11.26
C ASN A 841 34.34 3.37 11.19
N GLY A 842 35.03 3.26 12.33
CA GLY A 842 36.50 3.20 12.41
C GLY A 842 37.22 4.52 12.13
N ARG A 843 36.51 5.66 12.10
CA ARG A 843 37.09 6.97 11.72
C ARG A 843 37.53 7.83 12.91
N GLU A 844 36.88 7.67 14.05
CA GLU A 844 37.19 8.41 15.27
C GLU A 844 37.39 7.46 16.45
N ILE A 845 38.12 7.95 17.46
CA ILE A 845 38.38 7.23 18.70
C ILE A 845 37.88 8.08 19.86
N ILE A 846 37.04 7.50 20.72
CA ILE A 846 36.69 8.08 22.02
C ILE A 846 37.67 7.57 23.08
N PHE A 847 38.09 8.45 23.99
CA PHE A 847 39.01 8.10 25.07
C PHE A 847 38.74 8.93 26.33
N THR A 848 39.32 8.49 27.46
CA THR A 848 39.27 9.24 28.72
C THR A 848 40.46 10.17 28.79
N ARG A 849 40.24 11.44 29.16
CA ARG A 849 41.29 12.39 29.54
C ARG A 849 41.04 12.87 30.95
N THR A 850 42.07 12.78 31.79
CA THR A 850 42.03 13.17 33.18
C THR A 850 43.03 14.29 33.41
N GLU A 851 42.53 15.47 33.75
CA GLU A 851 43.36 16.66 34.01
C GLU A 851 43.72 16.78 35.49
N SER A 852 42.83 16.29 36.37
CA SER A 852 43.09 16.12 37.81
C SER A 852 42.32 14.88 38.31
N PRO A 853 42.64 14.32 39.50
CA PRO A 853 41.94 13.15 40.04
C PRO A 853 40.41 13.30 40.14
N SER A 854 39.90 14.52 40.14
CA SER A 854 38.47 14.84 40.18
C SER A 854 37.94 15.49 38.89
N ASN A 855 38.69 15.42 37.77
CA ASN A 855 38.28 15.95 36.48
C ASN A 855 38.68 14.98 35.36
N SER A 856 37.81 14.00 35.12
CA SER A 856 37.91 13.07 34.00
C SER A 856 36.77 13.33 33.03
N LYS A 857 37.11 13.52 31.75
CA LYS A 857 36.15 13.79 30.67
C LYS A 857 36.44 12.88 29.48
N LEU A 858 35.44 12.74 28.62
CA LEU A 858 35.54 11.97 27.38
C LEU A 858 35.89 12.89 26.22
N TYR A 859 36.81 12.46 25.36
CA TYR A 859 37.22 13.19 24.17
C TYR A 859 37.17 12.27 22.94
N LEU A 860 36.82 12.86 21.81
CA LEU A 860 36.87 12.27 20.48
C LEU A 860 38.07 12.83 19.71
N VAL A 861 38.74 11.99 18.94
CA VAL A 861 39.76 12.41 17.97
C VAL A 861 39.52 11.74 16.61
N ASP A 862 39.52 12.54 15.54
CA ASP A 862 39.44 12.07 14.15
C ASP A 862 40.82 11.65 13.63
N LEU A 863 40.90 10.53 12.92
CA LEU A 863 42.16 9.97 12.42
C LEU A 863 42.88 10.86 11.41
N VAL A 864 42.17 11.71 10.67
CA VAL A 864 42.72 12.51 9.56
C VAL A 864 43.07 13.92 10.02
N LYS A 865 42.08 14.62 10.58
CA LYS A 865 42.22 16.02 11.01
C LYS A 865 42.95 16.15 12.35
N LYS A 866 42.99 15.08 13.16
CA LYS A 866 43.51 15.07 14.54
C LYS A 866 42.88 16.11 15.47
N ASN A 867 41.73 16.66 15.09
CA ASN A 867 41.00 17.60 15.92
C ASN A 867 40.34 16.84 17.08
N GLN A 868 40.46 17.42 18.28
CA GLN A 868 39.86 16.87 19.48
C GLN A 868 38.55 17.57 19.81
N LYS A 869 37.53 16.81 20.19
CA LYS A 869 36.24 17.32 20.64
C LYS A 869 35.88 16.70 21.98
N MET A 870 35.62 17.53 22.99
CA MET A 870 35.09 17.06 24.27
C MET A 870 33.64 16.58 24.10
N VAL A 871 33.32 15.43 24.69
CA VAL A 871 31.96 14.89 24.75
C VAL A 871 31.30 15.38 26.05
N SER A 872 30.16 16.06 25.92
CA SER A 872 29.46 16.64 27.06
C SER A 872 28.89 15.54 27.96
N THR A 873 29.21 15.62 29.26
CA THR A 873 28.71 14.73 30.31
C THR A 873 28.42 15.55 31.57
N PRO A 874 27.33 15.27 32.32
CA PRO A 874 26.96 16.05 33.51
C PRO A 874 27.98 15.93 34.65
N THR A 875 28.58 14.75 34.79
CA THR A 875 29.53 14.41 35.85
C THR A 875 30.92 14.18 35.26
N ASN A 876 31.87 13.67 36.06
CA ASN A 876 33.07 13.07 35.47
C ASN A 876 32.70 11.81 34.72
N ALA A 877 33.48 11.50 33.68
CA ALA A 877 33.24 10.39 32.78
C ALA A 877 34.54 9.71 32.38
N SER A 878 34.56 8.38 32.44
CA SER A 878 35.73 7.56 32.12
C SER A 878 35.35 6.20 31.52
N LEU A 879 36.34 5.48 30.99
CA LEU A 879 36.22 4.11 30.48
C LEU A 879 35.10 3.94 29.42
N PRO A 880 35.08 4.77 28.36
CA PRO A 880 34.01 4.71 27.37
C PRO A 880 34.03 3.40 26.58
N ASP A 881 32.87 3.05 26.02
CA ASP A 881 32.70 2.06 24.97
C ASP A 881 31.53 2.47 24.08
N TRP A 882 31.53 1.98 22.84
CA TRP A 882 30.61 2.42 21.81
C TRP A 882 29.75 1.26 21.31
N SER A 883 28.46 1.50 21.09
CA SER A 883 27.54 0.46 20.59
C SER A 883 27.73 0.27 19.09
N TYR A 884 27.60 -0.97 18.62
CA TYR A 884 27.50 -1.22 17.18
C TYR A 884 26.17 -0.71 16.62
N SER A 885 26.19 -0.24 15.36
CA SER A 885 25.04 0.33 14.64
C SER A 885 24.08 -0.73 14.12
#